data_AF-A0A2V1AMN6-F1
#
_entry.id   AF-A0A2V1AMN6-F1
#
_cell.length_a   1.000
_cell.length_b   1.000
_cell.length_c   1.000
_cell.angle_alpha   90.00
_cell.angle_beta   90.00
_cell.angle_gamma   90.00
#
_symmetry.space_group_name_H-M   'P 1'
#
loop_
_entity.id
_entity.type
_entity.pdbx_description
1 polymer ?
#
loop_
_entity_poly.entity_id
_entity_poly.type
_entity_poly.pdbx_seq_one_letter_code
_entity_poly.pdbx_strand_id
1 'polypeptide(L)'
;MSFAERFWSHDYHSGYETLFNELYEGIRENNDYISLFTKRMDSEHAYGSQLTGLDVSVKRTSKRHADNDYVSTIKNGYEKLTENFAKQGSLHLEIAGNIKVLVLDPFSKWCAEHEQRVDYSESMISEKHKAFKSARSNLEKLQKKYFNKCRMLEEFKSHYSEEELEEQLEEAQNTSISESSVPEEDEEEEDVYYFDNKPCDRKDAKVVLSSILSNIELKSHKVAILGTYHNVSTGSKITQWVLDNMEDYKGSIDRAEQFGQDLLDNGFIRLIGSMGANKNFINSSQFFYQWKPVVFDITKLSEFDLTQSKKSANYDPIGASSSRSNHFSDYFDDVKQAMGVTSVDYNDKSQYAKLVKEVDSLDLQYFQTTKELDKIRCSFEEIVMDHLTFMHKCELDRMKAIKKVMFDFVSTFSNRVSSMKQVSEEMFVVEETINPVNDLKFLIENYATGKFDPKVTLYDNYYNSNIKQTFGVDLNVKARLDRKAVPLLIQGILSCLDGVYPELKDDDERTNLWTQPVHLSKVHKVRFQLNELTEMSAIQEVLKATDPIVITNVFKLYFLELPDSIIPHSYFDLIKTLYSSYPVGSEDEATDKSRVTGLQNTLSELPVSNLATLDAILTHFNRLVNIIGSKNKDLGTQLRGRLCKEFGSLLLRPKEDADGLSDAKSTYSAATESLQQHFIEDLFEHKDSIFGELRRRNSSKSGVSRDGSKSGHHEEVTPKASIVASSKSRLESRLKRAVSKAAHEKEEDEDKENDVAEQPEPPKTPTKSSSGLRRSTSPNKKKLNTLLSEKPTNVSKSKKKEKLQRVQSSDSSEFASAASETGSGRQSLSKDEEEMPPMVPPKTRSPKKSTNDDVIVVE
;
A
#
# COMPACT_ATOMS: atom_id res chain seq x y z
N MET A 1 -7.07 -30.10 -42.85
CA MET A 1 -6.97 -30.49 -41.42
C MET A 1 -7.87 -29.59 -40.62
N SER A 2 -9.16 -29.90 -40.64
CA SER A 2 -10.22 -29.33 -39.82
C SER A 2 -10.64 -30.33 -38.75
N PHE A 3 -11.47 -29.92 -37.79
CA PHE A 3 -12.03 -30.85 -36.80
C PHE A 3 -12.96 -31.89 -37.46
N ALA A 4 -13.76 -31.45 -38.42
CA ALA A 4 -14.65 -32.29 -39.23
C ALA A 4 -13.92 -33.37 -40.07
N GLU A 5 -12.61 -33.27 -40.28
CA GLU A 5 -11.80 -34.31 -40.93
C GLU A 5 -11.24 -35.37 -39.95
N ARG A 6 -11.19 -35.09 -38.64
CA ARG A 6 -10.27 -35.79 -37.72
C ARG A 6 -10.85 -36.31 -36.41
N PHE A 7 -12.02 -35.84 -35.99
CA PHE A 7 -12.65 -36.29 -34.73
C PHE A 7 -13.78 -37.31 -34.98
N TRP A 8 -13.50 -38.29 -35.84
CA TRP A 8 -14.38 -39.43 -36.14
C TRP A 8 -13.86 -40.73 -35.53
N SER A 9 -14.78 -41.60 -35.09
CA SER A 9 -14.48 -42.92 -34.55
C SER A 9 -15.59 -43.92 -34.91
N HIS A 10 -15.30 -45.23 -34.97
CA HIS A 10 -16.24 -46.26 -35.44
C HIS A 10 -17.49 -46.45 -34.55
N ASP A 11 -17.38 -46.06 -33.28
CA ASP A 11 -18.43 -46.01 -32.28
C ASP A 11 -19.25 -44.70 -32.34
N TYR A 12 -18.80 -43.71 -33.13
CA TYR A 12 -19.37 -42.37 -33.30
C TYR A 12 -19.44 -41.49 -32.04
N HIS A 13 -18.84 -41.91 -30.91
CA HIS A 13 -18.89 -41.19 -29.63
C HIS A 13 -17.53 -40.64 -29.21
N SER A 14 -16.50 -41.50 -29.14
CA SER A 14 -15.17 -41.17 -28.62
C SER A 14 -14.50 -40.04 -29.39
N GLY A 15 -14.74 -39.93 -30.70
CA GLY A 15 -14.19 -38.87 -31.55
C GLY A 15 -14.61 -37.46 -31.10
N TYR A 16 -15.91 -37.20 -30.98
CA TYR A 16 -16.39 -35.89 -30.55
C TYR A 16 -16.18 -35.66 -29.05
N GLU A 17 -16.33 -36.70 -28.22
CA GLU A 17 -16.06 -36.63 -26.78
C GLU A 17 -14.62 -36.18 -26.48
N THR A 18 -13.63 -36.72 -27.21
CA THR A 18 -12.24 -36.29 -27.11
C THR A 18 -12.08 -34.81 -27.46
N LEU A 19 -12.76 -34.30 -28.50
CA LEU A 19 -12.69 -32.88 -28.86
C LEU A 19 -13.31 -31.98 -27.79
N PHE A 20 -14.51 -32.31 -27.29
CA PHE A 20 -15.18 -31.45 -26.31
C PHE A 20 -14.42 -31.39 -24.98
N ASN A 21 -13.78 -32.48 -24.55
CA ASN A 21 -12.86 -32.46 -23.40
C ASN A 21 -11.73 -31.43 -23.58
N GLU A 22 -11.08 -31.39 -24.74
CA GLU A 22 -10.01 -30.40 -25.05
C GLU A 22 -10.58 -28.97 -25.19
N LEU A 23 -11.80 -28.78 -25.70
CA LEU A 23 -12.47 -27.47 -25.71
C LEU A 23 -12.78 -26.98 -24.28
N TYR A 24 -13.14 -27.88 -23.36
CA TYR A 24 -13.31 -27.57 -21.94
C TYR A 24 -11.98 -27.35 -21.20
N GLU A 25 -10.84 -27.90 -21.66
CA GLU A 25 -9.51 -27.41 -21.24
C GLU A 25 -9.30 -25.97 -21.73
N GLY A 26 -9.62 -25.67 -22.99
CA GLY A 26 -9.54 -24.31 -23.56
C GLY A 26 -10.41 -23.26 -22.84
N ILE A 27 -11.55 -23.66 -22.26
CA ILE A 27 -12.37 -22.81 -21.38
C ILE A 27 -11.68 -22.62 -20.01
N ARG A 28 -11.01 -23.64 -19.47
CA ARG A 28 -10.22 -23.53 -18.23
C ARG A 28 -8.99 -22.62 -18.41
N GLU A 29 -8.27 -22.71 -19.52
CA GLU A 29 -7.19 -21.77 -19.87
C GLU A 29 -7.66 -20.30 -19.82
N ASN A 30 -8.86 -19.99 -20.34
CA ASN A 30 -9.43 -18.64 -20.28
C ASN A 30 -9.63 -18.18 -18.83
N ASN A 31 -10.15 -19.06 -17.97
CA ASN A 31 -10.39 -18.77 -16.55
C ASN A 31 -9.07 -18.59 -15.77
N ASP A 32 -8.01 -19.32 -16.12
CA ASP A 32 -6.67 -19.10 -15.57
C ASP A 32 -6.10 -17.72 -15.96
N TYR A 33 -6.30 -17.26 -17.20
CA TYR A 33 -5.95 -15.90 -17.61
C TYR A 33 -6.73 -14.83 -16.83
N ILE A 34 -8.05 -15.01 -16.64
CA ILE A 34 -8.89 -14.10 -15.83
C ILE A 34 -8.39 -14.06 -14.38
N SER A 35 -8.08 -15.22 -13.79
CA SER A 35 -7.52 -15.35 -12.44
C SER A 35 -6.17 -14.64 -12.31
N LEU A 36 -5.25 -14.85 -13.26
CA LEU A 36 -3.93 -14.23 -13.30
C LEU A 36 -4.00 -12.70 -13.41
N PHE A 37 -4.81 -12.18 -14.34
CA PHE A 37 -5.00 -10.74 -14.50
C PHE A 37 -5.68 -10.11 -13.28
N THR A 38 -6.64 -10.80 -12.66
CA THR A 38 -7.27 -10.38 -11.39
C THR A 38 -6.23 -10.28 -10.27
N LYS A 39 -5.36 -11.29 -10.11
CA LYS A 39 -4.30 -11.27 -9.10
C LYS A 39 -3.26 -10.17 -9.35
N ARG A 40 -2.99 -9.80 -10.60
CA ARG A 40 -2.14 -8.63 -10.88
C ARG A 40 -2.87 -7.32 -10.55
N MET A 41 -4.12 -7.17 -10.94
CA MET A 41 -4.96 -6.01 -10.59
C MET A 41 -5.04 -5.80 -9.07
N ASP A 42 -5.33 -6.86 -8.31
CA ASP A 42 -5.36 -6.85 -6.84
C ASP A 42 -4.03 -6.32 -6.26
N SER A 43 -2.91 -6.75 -6.85
CA SER A 43 -1.56 -6.37 -6.41
C SER A 43 -1.22 -4.90 -6.69
N GLU A 44 -1.53 -4.42 -7.89
CA GLU A 44 -1.38 -2.99 -8.26
C GLU A 44 -2.27 -2.10 -7.37
N HIS A 45 -3.52 -2.51 -7.14
CA HIS A 45 -4.45 -1.78 -6.28
C HIS A 45 -3.96 -1.72 -4.83
N ALA A 46 -3.48 -2.84 -4.28
CA ALA A 46 -2.93 -2.90 -2.93
C ALA A 46 -1.68 -2.03 -2.77
N TYR A 47 -0.77 -2.05 -3.75
CA TYR A 47 0.44 -1.22 -3.74
C TYR A 47 0.11 0.28 -3.84
N GLY A 48 -0.76 0.67 -4.79
CA GLY A 48 -1.21 2.06 -4.93
C GLY A 48 -1.97 2.59 -3.71
N SER A 49 -2.76 1.73 -3.05
CA SER A 49 -3.44 2.05 -1.79
C SER A 49 -2.47 2.24 -0.62
N GLN A 50 -1.39 1.44 -0.56
CA GLN A 50 -0.36 1.59 0.48
C GLN A 50 0.43 2.89 0.29
N LEU A 51 0.86 3.21 -0.93
CA LEU A 51 1.60 4.43 -1.24
C LEU A 51 0.79 5.70 -0.96
N THR A 52 -0.48 5.75 -1.38
CA THR A 52 -1.39 6.88 -1.07
C THR A 52 -1.70 7.01 0.43
N GLY A 53 -1.70 5.91 1.17
CA GLY A 53 -1.90 5.89 2.62
C GLY A 53 -0.67 6.23 3.47
N LEU A 54 0.51 6.46 2.88
CA LEU A 54 1.77 6.58 3.64
C LEU A 54 1.79 7.72 4.67
N ASP A 55 1.27 8.92 4.35
CA ASP A 55 1.33 10.05 5.30
C ASP A 55 0.55 9.80 6.60
N VAL A 56 -0.56 9.07 6.49
CA VAL A 56 -1.40 8.69 7.65
C VAL A 56 -0.80 7.51 8.42
N SER A 57 -0.12 6.61 7.72
CA SER A 57 0.54 5.42 8.29
C SER A 57 1.85 5.78 9.03
N VAL A 58 2.67 6.66 8.45
CA VAL A 58 3.97 7.05 8.97
C VAL A 58 3.82 8.15 10.03
N LYS A 59 3.63 7.73 11.28
CA LYS A 59 3.50 8.64 12.43
C LYS A 59 4.74 9.54 12.58
N ARG A 60 4.62 10.80 12.15
CA ARG A 60 5.62 11.86 12.32
C ARG A 60 5.98 12.02 13.81
N THR A 61 7.26 11.86 14.17
CA THR A 61 7.73 11.85 15.58
C THR A 61 8.31 13.19 16.04
N SER A 62 8.92 13.95 15.14
CA SER A 62 9.50 15.26 15.44
C SER A 62 8.42 16.34 15.46
N LYS A 63 8.39 17.15 16.53
CA LYS A 63 7.49 18.30 16.65
C LYS A 63 7.64 19.31 15.51
N ARG A 64 8.82 19.37 14.88
CA ARG A 64 9.13 20.27 13.74
C ARG A 64 8.20 20.10 12.54
N HIS A 65 7.58 18.92 12.35
CA HIS A 65 6.60 18.73 11.27
C HIS A 65 5.20 19.28 11.59
N ALA A 66 4.90 19.56 12.86
CA ALA A 66 3.64 20.16 13.32
C ALA A 66 3.81 21.64 13.71
N ASP A 67 5.04 22.15 13.64
CA ASP A 67 5.41 23.54 13.86
C ASP A 67 5.37 24.27 12.50
N ASN A 68 4.47 25.25 12.37
CA ASN A 68 4.31 26.02 11.13
C ASN A 68 5.39 27.09 10.96
N ASP A 69 5.96 27.57 12.06
CA ASP A 69 6.98 28.63 12.06
C ASP A 69 8.39 28.05 11.82
N TYR A 70 8.56 26.73 12.01
CA TYR A 70 9.76 25.99 11.62
C TYR A 70 9.86 25.82 10.09
N VAL A 71 10.34 26.87 9.43
CA VAL A 71 10.62 26.88 7.98
C VAL A 71 12.01 26.29 7.70
N SER A 72 12.04 25.12 7.07
CA SER A 72 13.25 24.32 6.83
C SER A 72 13.11 23.57 5.50
N THR A 73 14.16 23.57 4.69
CA THR A 73 14.19 22.85 3.42
C THR A 73 14.05 21.35 3.61
N ILE A 74 14.61 20.79 4.70
CA ILE A 74 14.43 19.38 5.07
C ILE A 74 12.96 19.06 5.42
N LYS A 75 12.23 19.97 6.09
CA LYS A 75 10.79 19.79 6.37
C LYS A 75 9.99 19.77 5.06
N ASN A 76 10.20 20.76 4.19
CA ASN A 76 9.55 20.85 2.89
C ASN A 76 9.87 19.63 2.00
N GLY A 77 11.12 19.18 1.97
CA GLY A 77 11.55 17.99 1.23
C GLY A 77 10.84 16.72 1.67
N TYR A 78 10.68 16.51 2.99
CA TYR A 78 9.89 15.40 3.54
C TYR A 78 8.42 15.44 3.07
N GLU A 79 7.80 16.62 3.11
CA GLU A 79 6.41 16.81 2.69
C GLU A 79 6.25 16.59 1.18
N LYS A 80 7.20 17.07 0.37
CA LYS A 80 7.22 16.87 -1.10
C LYS A 80 7.50 15.44 -1.53
N LEU A 81 8.37 14.70 -0.84
CA LEU A 81 8.52 13.26 -1.05
C LEU A 81 7.21 12.50 -0.74
N THR A 82 6.50 12.91 0.31
CA THR A 82 5.22 12.30 0.71
C THR A 82 4.12 12.56 -0.32
N GLU A 83 4.01 13.79 -0.84
CA GLU A 83 3.16 14.12 -2.00
C GLU A 83 3.51 13.28 -3.23
N ASN A 84 4.80 13.09 -3.50
CA ASN A 84 5.27 12.33 -4.66
C ASN A 84 4.95 10.82 -4.55
N PHE A 85 5.11 10.20 -3.38
CA PHE A 85 4.67 8.82 -3.16
C PHE A 85 3.15 8.67 -3.39
N ALA A 86 2.34 9.66 -3.01
CA ALA A 86 0.91 9.65 -3.31
C ALA A 86 0.61 9.77 -4.82
N LYS A 87 1.39 10.56 -5.59
CA LYS A 87 1.33 10.58 -7.08
C LYS A 87 1.70 9.23 -7.70
N GLN A 88 2.73 8.55 -7.18
CA GLN A 88 3.08 7.21 -7.64
C GLN A 88 1.93 6.23 -7.35
N GLY A 89 1.38 6.29 -6.13
CA GLY A 89 0.27 5.44 -5.72
C GLY A 89 -0.99 5.61 -6.58
N SER A 90 -1.35 6.83 -6.97
CA SER A 90 -2.50 7.06 -7.86
C SER A 90 -2.29 6.51 -9.26
N LEU A 91 -1.07 6.55 -9.82
CA LEU A 91 -0.75 5.90 -11.10
C LEU A 91 -0.92 4.36 -11.02
N HIS A 92 -0.54 3.72 -9.91
CA HIS A 92 -0.76 2.28 -9.70
C HIS A 92 -2.25 1.93 -9.55
N LEU A 93 -3.04 2.77 -8.86
CA LEU A 93 -4.50 2.63 -8.80
C LEU A 93 -5.14 2.79 -10.20
N GLU A 94 -4.63 3.70 -11.04
CA GLU A 94 -5.10 3.90 -12.41
C GLU A 94 -4.74 2.72 -13.33
N ILE A 95 -3.58 2.08 -13.14
CA ILE A 95 -3.22 0.82 -13.81
C ILE A 95 -4.20 -0.30 -13.41
N ALA A 96 -4.51 -0.46 -12.11
CA ALA A 96 -5.48 -1.45 -11.65
C ALA A 96 -6.88 -1.21 -12.25
N GLY A 97 -7.35 0.04 -12.26
CA GLY A 97 -8.62 0.42 -12.91
C GLY A 97 -8.63 0.11 -14.41
N ASN A 98 -7.53 0.39 -15.11
CA ASN A 98 -7.37 0.06 -16.52
C ASN A 98 -7.38 -1.46 -16.78
N ILE A 99 -6.71 -2.27 -15.96
CA ILE A 99 -6.76 -3.75 -16.08
C ILE A 99 -8.20 -4.24 -15.91
N LYS A 100 -8.97 -3.67 -14.96
CA LYS A 100 -10.38 -4.05 -14.81
C LYS A 100 -11.20 -3.76 -16.06
N VAL A 101 -11.26 -2.49 -16.46
CA VAL A 101 -12.20 -2.00 -17.48
C VAL A 101 -11.80 -2.40 -18.90
N LEU A 102 -10.51 -2.49 -19.21
CA LEU A 102 -10.01 -2.75 -20.56
C LEU A 102 -9.68 -4.23 -20.83
N VAL A 103 -9.52 -5.04 -19.77
CA VAL A 103 -9.03 -6.42 -19.87
C VAL A 103 -10.03 -7.40 -19.25
N LEU A 104 -10.28 -7.30 -17.93
CA LEU A 104 -11.07 -8.29 -17.18
C LEU A 104 -12.55 -8.26 -17.55
N ASP A 105 -13.20 -7.09 -17.46
CA ASP A 105 -14.63 -6.94 -17.72
C ASP A 105 -15.02 -7.41 -19.16
N PRO A 106 -14.33 -6.99 -20.25
CA PRO A 106 -14.67 -7.44 -21.60
C PRO A 106 -14.28 -8.91 -21.89
N PHE A 107 -13.14 -9.39 -21.38
CA PHE A 107 -12.72 -10.78 -21.64
C PHE A 107 -13.59 -11.78 -20.89
N SER A 108 -13.90 -11.54 -19.61
CA SER A 108 -14.76 -12.42 -18.81
C SER A 108 -16.15 -12.57 -19.44
N LYS A 109 -16.71 -11.48 -19.98
CA LYS A 109 -17.96 -11.53 -20.76
C LYS A 109 -17.80 -12.41 -22.01
N TRP A 110 -16.75 -12.20 -22.80
CA TRP A 110 -16.50 -12.96 -24.02
C TRP A 110 -16.32 -14.47 -23.73
N CYS A 111 -15.68 -14.82 -22.61
CA CYS A 111 -15.49 -16.20 -22.19
C CYS A 111 -16.81 -16.91 -21.86
N ALA A 112 -17.72 -16.25 -21.13
CA ALA A 112 -19.07 -16.79 -20.88
C ALA A 112 -19.88 -16.95 -22.19
N GLU A 113 -19.77 -15.99 -23.12
CA GLU A 113 -20.34 -16.09 -24.47
C GLU A 113 -19.66 -17.14 -25.36
N HIS A 114 -18.50 -17.70 -24.94
CA HIS A 114 -17.81 -18.79 -25.62
C HIS A 114 -18.17 -20.16 -25.06
N GLU A 115 -18.17 -20.29 -23.74
CA GLU A 115 -18.62 -21.47 -22.98
C GLU A 115 -20.02 -21.91 -23.46
N GLN A 116 -20.99 -20.98 -23.48
CA GLN A 116 -22.35 -21.24 -23.98
C GLN A 116 -22.43 -21.76 -25.43
N ARG A 117 -21.45 -21.43 -26.30
CA ARG A 117 -21.40 -21.95 -27.69
C ARG A 117 -20.86 -23.38 -27.76
N VAL A 118 -19.97 -23.75 -26.83
CA VAL A 118 -19.44 -25.10 -26.68
C VAL A 118 -20.52 -26.01 -26.08
N ASP A 119 -21.09 -25.62 -24.94
CA ASP A 119 -22.19 -26.33 -24.25
C ASP A 119 -23.35 -26.67 -25.20
N TYR A 120 -23.81 -25.67 -25.97
CA TYR A 120 -24.88 -25.84 -26.94
C TYR A 120 -24.53 -26.89 -28.01
N SER A 121 -23.28 -26.86 -28.50
CA SER A 121 -22.83 -27.75 -29.57
C SER A 121 -22.61 -29.18 -29.10
N GLU A 122 -22.09 -29.37 -27.88
CA GLU A 122 -22.01 -30.70 -27.27
C GLU A 122 -23.41 -31.26 -27.03
N SER A 123 -24.32 -30.46 -26.47
CA SER A 123 -25.70 -30.87 -26.18
C SER A 123 -26.43 -31.36 -27.44
N MET A 124 -26.34 -30.60 -28.54
CA MET A 124 -26.94 -30.98 -29.83
C MET A 124 -26.39 -32.31 -30.37
N ILE A 125 -25.06 -32.51 -30.37
CA ILE A 125 -24.45 -33.76 -30.82
C ILE A 125 -24.83 -34.92 -29.88
N SER A 126 -24.81 -34.68 -28.57
CA SER A 126 -25.12 -35.66 -27.51
C SER A 126 -26.58 -36.14 -27.59
N GLU A 127 -27.53 -35.25 -27.91
CA GLU A 127 -28.93 -35.61 -28.16
C GLU A 127 -29.07 -36.53 -29.38
N LYS A 128 -28.48 -36.14 -30.53
CA LYS A 128 -28.59 -36.93 -31.76
C LYS A 128 -27.86 -38.27 -31.68
N HIS A 129 -26.72 -38.32 -30.99
CA HIS A 129 -26.04 -39.58 -30.70
C HIS A 129 -26.90 -40.52 -29.83
N LYS A 130 -27.59 -40.01 -28.79
CA LYS A 130 -28.53 -40.81 -27.98
C LYS A 130 -29.68 -41.39 -28.83
N ALA A 131 -30.22 -40.59 -29.75
CA ALA A 131 -31.26 -41.05 -30.67
C ALA A 131 -30.75 -42.17 -31.60
N PHE A 132 -29.60 -41.97 -32.26
CA PHE A 132 -28.96 -42.99 -33.11
C PHE A 132 -28.64 -44.28 -32.34
N LYS A 133 -28.05 -44.16 -31.14
CA LYS A 133 -27.72 -45.30 -30.27
C LYS A 133 -28.96 -46.09 -29.84
N SER A 134 -30.07 -45.41 -29.57
CA SER A 134 -31.35 -46.05 -29.23
C SER A 134 -31.94 -46.81 -30.43
N ALA A 135 -32.02 -46.16 -31.60
CA ALA A 135 -32.49 -46.78 -32.83
C ALA A 135 -31.65 -48.01 -33.23
N ARG A 136 -30.32 -47.89 -33.13
CA ARG A 136 -29.39 -49.00 -33.37
C ARG A 136 -29.61 -50.17 -32.40
N SER A 137 -29.75 -49.89 -31.09
CA SER A 137 -30.01 -50.94 -30.10
C SER A 137 -31.34 -51.66 -30.34
N ASN A 138 -32.36 -50.96 -30.85
CA ASN A 138 -33.63 -51.59 -31.22
C ASN A 138 -33.50 -52.45 -32.49
N LEU A 139 -32.76 -52.00 -33.50
CA LEU A 139 -32.45 -52.84 -34.67
C LEU A 139 -31.66 -54.11 -34.28
N GLU A 140 -30.66 -53.98 -33.40
CA GLU A 140 -29.88 -55.12 -32.88
C GLU A 140 -30.69 -56.12 -32.05
N LYS A 141 -31.87 -55.73 -31.52
CA LYS A 141 -32.84 -56.66 -30.91
C LYS A 141 -33.71 -57.33 -31.98
N LEU A 142 -34.27 -56.53 -32.89
CA LEU A 142 -35.14 -57.01 -33.97
C LEU A 142 -34.42 -58.02 -34.88
N GLN A 143 -33.16 -57.74 -35.23
CA GLN A 143 -32.25 -58.64 -35.94
C GLN A 143 -32.09 -60.00 -35.23
N LYS A 144 -31.99 -60.01 -33.90
CA LYS A 144 -31.89 -61.25 -33.10
C LYS A 144 -33.22 -62.00 -33.05
N LYS A 145 -34.36 -61.30 -32.93
CA LYS A 145 -35.70 -61.92 -33.01
C LYS A 145 -35.89 -62.59 -34.37
N TYR A 146 -35.58 -61.87 -35.45
CA TYR A 146 -35.59 -62.37 -36.83
C TYR A 146 -34.70 -63.61 -37.02
N PHE A 147 -33.39 -63.53 -36.77
CA PHE A 147 -32.50 -64.68 -36.98
C PHE A 147 -32.84 -65.90 -36.11
N ASN A 148 -33.35 -65.70 -34.89
CA ASN A 148 -33.86 -66.80 -34.07
C ASN A 148 -35.09 -67.46 -34.70
N LYS A 149 -36.05 -66.68 -35.23
CA LYS A 149 -37.23 -67.22 -35.93
C LYS A 149 -36.87 -67.90 -37.25
N CYS A 150 -35.95 -67.35 -38.04
CA CYS A 150 -35.42 -68.00 -39.24
C CYS A 150 -34.77 -69.36 -38.90
N ARG A 151 -33.96 -69.42 -37.83
CA ARG A 151 -33.41 -70.69 -37.35
C ARG A 151 -34.50 -71.71 -37.02
N MET A 152 -35.53 -71.30 -36.28
CA MET A 152 -36.65 -72.20 -35.93
C MET A 152 -37.44 -72.66 -37.17
N LEU A 153 -37.54 -71.81 -38.21
CA LEU A 153 -38.18 -72.17 -39.48
C LEU A 153 -37.36 -73.21 -40.26
N GLU A 154 -36.03 -73.05 -40.36
CA GLU A 154 -35.17 -74.05 -41.01
C GLU A 154 -35.09 -75.37 -40.19
N GLU A 155 -35.10 -75.28 -38.87
CA GLU A 155 -35.21 -76.43 -37.96
C GLU A 155 -36.54 -77.17 -38.19
N PHE A 156 -37.66 -76.44 -38.33
CA PHE A 156 -38.97 -77.02 -38.67
C PHE A 156 -39.01 -77.66 -40.07
N LYS A 157 -38.47 -77.00 -41.11
CA LYS A 157 -38.38 -77.56 -42.46
C LYS A 157 -37.63 -78.89 -42.48
N SER A 158 -36.59 -79.03 -41.66
CA SER A 158 -35.78 -80.26 -41.61
C SER A 158 -36.52 -81.52 -41.11
N HIS A 159 -37.73 -81.36 -40.55
CA HIS A 159 -38.57 -82.47 -40.08
C HIS A 159 -39.56 -83.02 -41.12
N TYR A 160 -39.73 -82.36 -42.28
CA TYR A 160 -40.74 -82.70 -43.28
C TYR A 160 -40.16 -82.77 -44.71
N SER A 161 -40.91 -83.35 -45.65
CA SER A 161 -40.58 -83.29 -47.07
C SER A 161 -41.05 -81.97 -47.70
N GLU A 162 -40.39 -81.54 -48.78
CA GLU A 162 -40.69 -80.29 -49.49
C GLU A 162 -42.14 -80.27 -50.03
N GLU A 163 -42.57 -81.40 -50.60
CA GLU A 163 -43.92 -81.66 -51.12
C GLU A 163 -45.01 -81.56 -50.02
N GLU A 164 -44.75 -82.08 -48.81
CA GLU A 164 -45.66 -81.98 -47.65
C GLU A 164 -45.75 -80.57 -47.04
N LEU A 165 -44.79 -79.69 -47.34
CA LEU A 165 -44.75 -78.31 -46.85
C LEU A 165 -45.44 -77.34 -47.82
N GLU A 166 -45.41 -77.63 -49.12
CA GLU A 166 -46.16 -76.88 -50.15
C GLU A 166 -47.67 -77.10 -50.02
N GLU A 167 -48.13 -78.36 -49.87
CA GLU A 167 -49.55 -78.70 -49.67
C GLU A 167 -50.16 -77.96 -48.46
N GLN A 168 -49.41 -77.85 -47.36
CA GLN A 168 -49.79 -77.09 -46.16
C GLN A 168 -49.90 -75.58 -46.38
N LEU A 169 -49.07 -75.00 -47.25
CA LEU A 169 -49.15 -73.57 -47.59
C LEU A 169 -50.34 -73.26 -48.48
N GLU A 170 -50.68 -74.14 -49.43
CA GLU A 170 -51.88 -74.01 -50.26
C GLU A 170 -53.17 -74.20 -49.44
N GLU A 171 -53.22 -75.19 -48.55
CA GLU A 171 -54.37 -75.43 -47.65
C GLU A 171 -54.62 -74.24 -46.70
N ALA A 172 -53.55 -73.64 -46.16
CA ALA A 172 -53.63 -72.43 -45.34
C ALA A 172 -54.01 -71.16 -46.13
N GLN A 173 -53.69 -71.07 -47.42
CA GLN A 173 -54.15 -69.98 -48.29
C GLN A 173 -55.64 -70.15 -48.64
N ASN A 174 -56.05 -71.34 -49.08
CA ASN A 174 -57.45 -71.64 -49.46
C ASN A 174 -58.42 -71.42 -48.29
N THR A 175 -58.03 -71.80 -47.07
CA THR A 175 -58.84 -71.55 -45.87
C THR A 175 -59.12 -70.06 -45.65
N SER A 176 -58.12 -69.19 -45.89
CA SER A 176 -58.23 -67.74 -45.68
C SER A 176 -59.14 -67.00 -46.69
N ILE A 177 -59.64 -67.69 -47.72
CA ILE A 177 -60.60 -67.15 -48.70
C ILE A 177 -62.06 -67.38 -48.25
N SER A 178 -62.29 -68.25 -47.26
CA SER A 178 -63.64 -68.67 -46.85
C SER A 178 -64.29 -67.78 -45.77
N GLU A 179 -63.50 -67.10 -44.94
CA GLU A 179 -63.98 -66.23 -43.84
C GLU A 179 -64.11 -64.77 -44.32
N SER A 180 -65.00 -64.51 -45.28
CA SER A 180 -65.21 -63.15 -45.83
C SER A 180 -66.63 -62.90 -46.34
N SER A 181 -67.65 -63.30 -45.56
CA SER A 181 -69.05 -62.95 -45.85
C SER A 181 -69.98 -62.96 -44.63
N VAL A 182 -70.77 -61.89 -44.50
CA VAL A 182 -71.94 -61.69 -43.60
C VAL A 182 -71.63 -61.67 -42.07
N PRO A 183 -72.49 -61.08 -41.20
CA PRO A 183 -72.09 -59.83 -40.55
C PRO A 183 -72.23 -59.79 -39.02
N GLU A 184 -71.53 -58.84 -38.39
CA GLU A 184 -71.79 -58.44 -36.99
C GLU A 184 -72.80 -57.29 -36.96
N GLU A 185 -74.09 -57.65 -36.86
CA GLU A 185 -74.97 -56.98 -35.89
C GLU A 185 -74.73 -57.61 -34.50
N ASP A 186 -75.37 -57.06 -33.45
CA ASP A 186 -75.32 -57.51 -32.05
C ASP A 186 -73.96 -57.31 -31.32
N GLU A 187 -73.89 -56.92 -30.05
CA GLU A 187 -74.90 -56.36 -29.14
C GLU A 187 -74.15 -55.43 -28.14
N GLU A 188 -74.57 -54.16 -27.97
CA GLU A 188 -74.05 -53.34 -26.85
C GLU A 188 -74.73 -53.82 -25.55
N GLU A 189 -74.08 -54.69 -24.78
CA GLU A 189 -74.52 -54.99 -23.40
C GLU A 189 -74.61 -53.67 -22.61
N GLU A 190 -75.83 -53.26 -22.26
CA GLU A 190 -76.07 -52.09 -21.40
C GLU A 190 -75.65 -52.43 -19.96
N ASP A 191 -74.35 -52.30 -19.68
CA ASP A 191 -73.77 -52.26 -18.34
C ASP A 191 -74.48 -51.18 -17.49
N VAL A 192 -75.51 -51.58 -16.74
CA VAL A 192 -76.17 -50.73 -15.74
C VAL A 192 -75.36 -50.81 -14.45
N TYR A 193 -74.55 -49.77 -14.20
CA TYR A 193 -73.80 -49.61 -12.95
C TYR A 193 -74.73 -49.09 -11.85
N TYR A 194 -74.40 -49.33 -10.58
CA TYR A 194 -75.19 -48.85 -9.44
C TYR A 194 -74.37 -47.92 -8.54
N PHE A 195 -74.95 -46.76 -8.19
CA PHE A 195 -74.39 -45.80 -7.24
C PHE A 195 -75.49 -45.33 -6.27
N ASP A 196 -75.28 -45.44 -4.96
CA ASP A 196 -76.28 -45.14 -3.91
C ASP A 196 -77.67 -45.79 -4.18
N ASN A 197 -77.64 -47.04 -4.63
CA ASN A 197 -78.81 -47.84 -5.09
C ASN A 197 -79.61 -47.25 -6.28
N LYS A 198 -79.10 -46.22 -6.97
CA LYS A 198 -79.64 -45.72 -8.24
C LYS A 198 -78.95 -46.45 -9.41
N PRO A 199 -79.69 -46.98 -10.40
CA PRO A 199 -79.09 -47.44 -11.66
C PRO A 199 -78.51 -46.25 -12.43
N CYS A 200 -77.40 -46.47 -13.14
CA CYS A 200 -76.64 -45.44 -13.83
C CYS A 200 -76.10 -45.99 -15.15
N ASP A 201 -76.59 -45.44 -16.25
CA ASP A 201 -76.21 -45.85 -17.61
C ASP A 201 -74.73 -45.59 -17.88
N ARG A 202 -74.13 -46.41 -18.76
CA ARG A 202 -72.74 -46.28 -19.24
C ARG A 202 -72.36 -44.85 -19.70
N LYS A 203 -73.32 -44.07 -20.19
CA LYS A 203 -73.16 -42.67 -20.62
C LYS A 203 -72.95 -41.71 -19.45
N ASP A 204 -73.69 -41.86 -18.36
CA ASP A 204 -73.58 -41.00 -17.17
C ASP A 204 -72.39 -41.43 -16.29
N ALA A 205 -72.18 -42.76 -16.15
CA ALA A 205 -70.98 -43.31 -15.51
C ALA A 205 -69.71 -42.79 -16.21
N LYS A 206 -69.70 -42.68 -17.54
CA LYS A 206 -68.59 -42.04 -18.29
C LYS A 206 -68.36 -40.59 -17.88
N VAL A 207 -69.41 -39.76 -17.73
CA VAL A 207 -69.28 -38.35 -17.32
C VAL A 207 -68.69 -38.26 -15.91
N VAL A 208 -69.19 -39.06 -14.97
CA VAL A 208 -68.70 -39.12 -13.58
C VAL A 208 -67.23 -39.56 -13.54
N LEU A 209 -66.87 -40.68 -14.16
CA LEU A 209 -65.51 -41.22 -14.17
C LEU A 209 -64.52 -40.27 -14.86
N SER A 210 -64.93 -39.60 -15.95
CA SER A 210 -64.10 -38.58 -16.63
C SER A 210 -63.82 -37.38 -15.72
N SER A 211 -64.83 -36.94 -14.97
CA SER A 211 -64.70 -35.83 -14.01
C SER A 211 -63.83 -36.20 -12.81
N ILE A 212 -63.91 -37.44 -12.33
CA ILE A 212 -63.02 -37.97 -11.28
C ILE A 212 -61.56 -37.98 -11.74
N LEU A 213 -61.27 -38.64 -12.87
CA LEU A 213 -59.89 -38.77 -13.37
C LEU A 213 -59.23 -37.42 -13.71
N SER A 214 -60.02 -36.44 -14.15
CA SER A 214 -59.54 -35.09 -14.47
C SER A 214 -59.17 -34.25 -13.24
N ASN A 215 -59.71 -34.58 -12.06
CA ASN A 215 -59.60 -33.76 -10.85
C ASN A 215 -58.86 -34.45 -9.69
N ILE A 216 -58.74 -35.78 -9.69
CA ILE A 216 -57.95 -36.52 -8.70
C ILE A 216 -56.53 -36.74 -9.21
N GLU A 217 -55.55 -36.43 -8.36
CA GLU A 217 -54.14 -36.63 -8.65
C GLU A 217 -53.79 -38.14 -8.77
N LEU A 218 -53.51 -38.59 -9.99
CA LEU A 218 -53.00 -39.93 -10.28
C LEU A 218 -51.50 -39.99 -9.99
N LYS A 219 -51.08 -41.00 -9.22
CA LYS A 219 -49.67 -41.24 -8.87
C LYS A 219 -49.22 -42.66 -9.19
N SER A 220 -47.91 -42.85 -9.27
CA SER A 220 -47.29 -44.18 -9.28
C SER A 220 -46.88 -44.55 -7.86
N HIS A 221 -47.38 -45.67 -7.33
CA HIS A 221 -47.10 -46.13 -5.98
C HIS A 221 -46.29 -47.43 -6.00
N LYS A 222 -45.10 -47.44 -5.36
CA LYS A 222 -44.22 -48.60 -5.30
C LYS A 222 -44.46 -49.42 -4.03
N VAL A 223 -44.84 -50.68 -4.20
CA VAL A 223 -44.99 -51.66 -3.13
C VAL A 223 -43.75 -52.55 -3.08
N ALA A 224 -43.25 -52.84 -1.88
CA ALA A 224 -42.15 -53.79 -1.71
C ALA A 224 -42.57 -55.18 -2.22
N ILE A 225 -41.67 -55.88 -2.92
CA ILE A 225 -41.87 -57.20 -3.56
C ILE A 225 -42.89 -57.20 -4.73
N LEU A 226 -44.03 -56.51 -4.61
CA LEU A 226 -45.10 -56.51 -5.63
C LEU A 226 -44.91 -55.52 -6.79
N GLY A 227 -43.93 -54.61 -6.73
CA GLY A 227 -43.56 -53.72 -7.84
C GLY A 227 -44.20 -52.33 -7.79
N THR A 228 -44.20 -51.64 -8.94
CA THR A 228 -44.77 -50.28 -9.07
C THR A 228 -46.15 -50.36 -9.72
N TYR A 229 -47.16 -49.83 -9.05
CA TYR A 229 -48.50 -49.66 -9.60
C TYR A 229 -48.65 -48.25 -10.14
N HIS A 230 -49.10 -48.12 -11.38
CA HIS A 230 -49.42 -46.84 -12.03
C HIS A 230 -50.93 -46.55 -11.92
N ASN A 231 -51.31 -45.29 -12.09
CA ASN A 231 -52.69 -44.79 -11.99
C ASN A 231 -53.38 -45.12 -10.65
N VAL A 232 -52.74 -44.62 -9.58
CA VAL A 232 -53.13 -44.84 -8.18
C VAL A 232 -53.61 -43.54 -7.53
N SER A 233 -54.71 -43.61 -6.78
CA SER A 233 -55.24 -42.54 -5.93
C SER A 233 -55.37 -43.01 -4.47
N THR A 234 -55.45 -42.10 -3.49
CA THR A 234 -55.73 -42.46 -2.10
C THR A 234 -57.23 -42.43 -1.79
N GLY A 235 -57.71 -43.30 -0.89
CA GLY A 235 -59.12 -43.35 -0.51
C GLY A 235 -59.64 -42.00 0.01
N SER A 236 -58.83 -41.29 0.81
CA SER A 236 -59.17 -39.94 1.27
C SER A 236 -59.33 -38.90 0.15
N LYS A 237 -58.66 -39.08 -1.00
CA LYS A 237 -58.79 -38.16 -2.14
C LYS A 237 -60.01 -38.45 -3.01
N ILE A 238 -60.40 -39.72 -3.13
CA ILE A 238 -61.67 -40.13 -3.73
C ILE A 238 -62.83 -39.57 -2.89
N THR A 239 -62.82 -39.80 -1.57
CA THR A 239 -63.85 -39.30 -0.65
C THR A 239 -63.93 -37.77 -0.64
N GLN A 240 -62.78 -37.08 -0.61
CA GLN A 240 -62.76 -35.62 -0.70
C GLN A 240 -63.40 -35.13 -2.01
N TRP A 241 -63.04 -35.71 -3.16
CA TRP A 241 -63.59 -35.29 -4.45
C TRP A 241 -65.12 -35.41 -4.48
N VAL A 242 -65.69 -36.49 -3.95
CA VAL A 242 -67.15 -36.70 -3.88
C VAL A 242 -67.82 -35.60 -3.05
N LEU A 243 -67.28 -35.30 -1.86
CA LEU A 243 -67.79 -34.27 -0.96
C LEU A 243 -67.72 -32.85 -1.56
N ASP A 244 -66.69 -32.57 -2.36
CA ASP A 244 -66.45 -31.26 -2.97
C ASP A 244 -67.25 -31.06 -4.28
N ASN A 245 -67.55 -32.12 -5.04
CA ASN A 245 -68.09 -32.03 -6.42
C ASN A 245 -69.53 -32.54 -6.61
N MET A 246 -70.08 -33.37 -5.71
CA MET A 246 -71.45 -33.90 -5.83
C MET A 246 -72.36 -33.32 -4.74
N GLU A 247 -73.37 -32.53 -5.14
CA GLU A 247 -74.22 -31.82 -4.17
C GLU A 247 -75.04 -32.75 -3.27
N ASP A 248 -75.51 -33.90 -3.79
CA ASP A 248 -76.20 -34.98 -3.05
C ASP A 248 -75.41 -35.51 -1.82
N TYR A 249 -74.08 -35.42 -1.86
CA TYR A 249 -73.17 -36.03 -0.86
C TYR A 249 -72.60 -35.00 0.12
N LYS A 250 -72.84 -33.70 -0.14
CA LYS A 250 -72.15 -32.57 0.49
C LYS A 250 -72.39 -32.51 2.01
N GLY A 251 -71.37 -32.91 2.77
CA GLY A 251 -71.38 -32.92 4.24
C GLY A 251 -71.75 -34.26 4.89
N SER A 252 -71.94 -35.34 4.14
CA SER A 252 -72.14 -36.70 4.68
C SER A 252 -70.98 -37.61 4.30
N ILE A 253 -70.06 -37.82 5.24
CA ILE A 253 -68.87 -38.65 5.04
C ILE A 253 -69.28 -40.10 4.77
N ASP A 254 -70.26 -40.64 5.51
CA ASP A 254 -70.74 -42.02 5.38
C ASP A 254 -71.23 -42.33 3.95
N ARG A 255 -71.92 -41.40 3.28
CA ARG A 255 -72.33 -41.56 1.87
C ARG A 255 -71.16 -41.45 0.89
N ALA A 256 -70.19 -40.59 1.16
CA ALA A 256 -69.00 -40.49 0.31
C ALA A 256 -68.08 -41.73 0.44
N GLU A 257 -68.14 -42.43 1.58
CA GLU A 257 -67.54 -43.76 1.76
C GLU A 257 -68.33 -44.86 1.05
N GLN A 258 -69.66 -44.81 1.06
CA GLN A 258 -70.49 -45.71 0.24
C GLN A 258 -70.23 -45.52 -1.26
N PHE A 259 -70.09 -44.30 -1.78
CA PHE A 259 -69.70 -44.09 -3.18
C PHE A 259 -68.33 -44.70 -3.51
N GLY A 260 -67.39 -44.65 -2.57
CA GLY A 260 -66.10 -45.35 -2.69
C GLY A 260 -66.23 -46.87 -2.69
N GLN A 261 -67.22 -47.42 -1.98
CA GLN A 261 -67.59 -48.84 -2.04
C GLN A 261 -68.19 -49.21 -3.39
N ASP A 262 -69.11 -48.40 -3.90
CA ASP A 262 -69.74 -48.61 -5.21
C ASP A 262 -68.70 -48.62 -6.33
N LEU A 263 -67.64 -47.80 -6.26
CA LEU A 263 -66.49 -47.86 -7.19
C LEU A 263 -65.68 -49.16 -7.11
N LEU A 264 -65.62 -49.83 -5.95
CA LEU A 264 -65.00 -51.16 -5.80
C LEU A 264 -65.89 -52.27 -6.34
N ASP A 265 -67.19 -52.22 -6.06
CA ASP A 265 -68.14 -53.29 -6.38
C ASP A 265 -68.57 -53.27 -7.86
N ASN A 266 -68.73 -52.10 -8.49
CA ASN A 266 -68.75 -51.97 -9.96
C ASN A 266 -67.37 -52.27 -10.59
N GLY A 267 -66.33 -52.53 -9.78
CA GLY A 267 -65.04 -52.99 -10.25
C GLY A 267 -64.15 -51.94 -10.91
N PHE A 268 -64.45 -50.64 -10.81
CA PHE A 268 -63.65 -49.58 -11.42
C PHE A 268 -62.28 -49.38 -10.75
N ILE A 269 -62.19 -49.61 -9.44
CA ILE A 269 -60.94 -49.53 -8.67
C ILE A 269 -60.54 -50.85 -7.99
N ARG A 270 -59.31 -50.92 -7.48
CA ARG A 270 -58.76 -52.06 -6.72
C ARG A 270 -57.83 -51.58 -5.60
N LEU A 271 -58.02 -52.07 -4.37
CA LEU A 271 -57.11 -51.80 -3.26
C LEU A 271 -55.72 -52.43 -3.49
N ILE A 272 -54.66 -51.67 -3.18
CA ILE A 272 -53.25 -52.07 -3.30
C ILE A 272 -52.69 -52.41 -1.91
N GLY A 273 -51.83 -53.44 -1.83
CA GLY A 273 -51.00 -53.71 -0.64
C GLY A 273 -51.60 -54.63 0.43
N SER A 274 -52.85 -55.08 0.26
CA SER A 274 -53.45 -56.14 1.10
C SER A 274 -53.52 -57.47 0.36
N MET A 275 -53.11 -58.55 1.02
CA MET A 275 -53.37 -59.94 0.58
C MET A 275 -54.59 -60.57 1.29
N GLY A 276 -55.35 -59.77 2.06
CA GLY A 276 -56.57 -60.19 2.75
C GLY A 276 -57.84 -59.63 2.09
N ALA A 277 -58.91 -60.43 2.06
CA ALA A 277 -60.15 -60.20 1.32
C ALA A 277 -61.11 -59.15 1.92
N ASN A 278 -60.58 -58.04 2.46
CA ASN A 278 -61.39 -56.90 2.86
C ASN A 278 -61.90 -56.19 1.59
N LYS A 279 -63.18 -56.39 1.25
CA LYS A 279 -63.85 -55.71 0.12
C LYS A 279 -64.17 -54.24 0.39
N ASN A 280 -64.07 -53.80 1.64
CA ASN A 280 -64.53 -52.49 2.08
C ASN A 280 -63.62 -51.35 1.58
N PHE A 281 -64.23 -50.29 1.09
CA PHE A 281 -63.59 -48.99 0.88
C PHE A 281 -63.19 -48.37 2.22
N ILE A 282 -62.06 -47.66 2.24
CA ILE A 282 -61.51 -47.01 3.44
C ILE A 282 -61.05 -45.60 3.09
N ASN A 283 -61.75 -44.61 3.63
CA ASN A 283 -61.41 -43.19 3.56
C ASN A 283 -60.16 -42.89 4.39
N SER A 284 -59.00 -43.10 3.79
CA SER A 284 -57.70 -42.85 4.42
C SER A 284 -56.64 -42.48 3.38
N SER A 285 -55.68 -41.67 3.79
CA SER A 285 -54.49 -41.32 3.01
C SER A 285 -53.44 -42.43 2.98
N GLN A 286 -53.60 -43.47 3.81
CA GLN A 286 -52.71 -44.63 3.87
C GLN A 286 -53.18 -45.79 2.96
N PHE A 287 -54.41 -45.73 2.46
CA PHE A 287 -55.00 -46.77 1.60
C PHE A 287 -55.02 -46.30 0.15
N PHE A 288 -54.42 -47.10 -0.72
CA PHE A 288 -54.14 -46.78 -2.12
C PHE A 288 -54.99 -47.65 -3.05
N TYR A 289 -55.66 -47.01 -4.01
CA TYR A 289 -56.56 -47.65 -4.96
C TYR A 289 -56.07 -47.43 -6.39
N GLN A 290 -55.91 -48.51 -7.15
CA GLN A 290 -55.58 -48.47 -8.57
C GLN A 290 -56.85 -48.39 -9.41
N TRP A 291 -56.87 -47.51 -10.42
CA TRP A 291 -57.91 -47.48 -11.45
C TRP A 291 -57.68 -48.60 -12.49
N LYS A 292 -58.73 -49.37 -12.82
CA LYS A 292 -58.62 -50.49 -13.79
C LYS A 292 -58.74 -50.00 -15.25
N PRO A 293 -58.19 -50.76 -16.24
CA PRO A 293 -58.27 -50.42 -17.67
C PRO A 293 -59.67 -50.04 -18.16
N VAL A 294 -60.70 -50.80 -17.74
CA VAL A 294 -62.12 -50.57 -18.07
C VAL A 294 -62.57 -49.11 -17.89
N VAL A 295 -62.03 -48.38 -16.91
CA VAL A 295 -62.34 -46.97 -16.68
C VAL A 295 -61.77 -46.07 -17.79
N PHE A 296 -60.56 -46.37 -18.25
CA PHE A 296 -59.91 -45.66 -19.36
C PHE A 296 -60.58 -46.03 -20.70
N ASP A 297 -61.03 -47.28 -20.86
CA ASP A 297 -61.78 -47.73 -22.04
C ASP A 297 -63.15 -47.03 -22.16
N ILE A 298 -63.89 -46.92 -21.05
CA ILE A 298 -65.18 -46.20 -20.98
C ILE A 298 -64.98 -44.69 -21.20
N THR A 299 -64.02 -44.07 -20.50
CA THR A 299 -63.79 -42.61 -20.60
C THR A 299 -63.16 -42.20 -21.93
N LYS A 300 -62.34 -43.05 -22.55
CA LYS A 300 -61.47 -42.75 -23.70
C LYS A 300 -60.45 -41.62 -23.43
N LEU A 301 -60.12 -41.38 -22.16
CA LEU A 301 -59.09 -40.43 -21.73
C LEU A 301 -57.72 -41.14 -21.70
N SER A 302 -56.69 -40.58 -22.33
CA SER A 302 -55.36 -41.17 -22.27
C SER A 302 -54.59 -40.71 -21.02
N GLU A 303 -53.65 -41.56 -20.59
CA GLU A 303 -52.68 -41.27 -19.52
C GLU A 303 -51.82 -40.01 -19.81
N PHE A 304 -51.78 -39.56 -21.06
CA PHE A 304 -51.06 -38.36 -21.50
C PHE A 304 -51.89 -37.08 -21.35
N ASP A 305 -53.20 -37.13 -21.63
CA ASP A 305 -54.09 -35.95 -21.54
C ASP A 305 -54.18 -35.45 -20.09
N LEU A 306 -54.32 -36.39 -19.14
CA LEU A 306 -54.41 -36.10 -17.70
C LEU A 306 -53.11 -35.51 -17.12
N THR A 307 -51.96 -35.73 -17.77
CA THR A 307 -50.65 -35.21 -17.31
C THR A 307 -50.22 -33.93 -18.03
N GLN A 308 -50.86 -33.55 -19.15
CA GLN A 308 -50.41 -32.43 -20.00
C GLN A 308 -50.83 -31.01 -19.58
N SER A 309 -51.60 -30.83 -18.50
CA SER A 309 -52.14 -29.50 -18.11
C SER A 309 -51.08 -28.42 -17.76
N LYS A 310 -49.78 -28.75 -17.76
CA LYS A 310 -48.67 -27.81 -17.50
C LYS A 310 -47.47 -27.99 -18.46
N LYS A 311 -47.61 -27.43 -19.66
CA LYS A 311 -46.56 -26.99 -20.60
C LYS A 311 -45.51 -28.02 -21.07
N SER A 312 -45.60 -28.41 -22.34
CA SER A 312 -44.50 -28.17 -23.31
C SER A 312 -45.05 -28.11 -24.73
N ALA A 313 -44.39 -27.38 -25.63
CA ALA A 313 -44.80 -27.23 -27.03
C ALA A 313 -43.75 -27.83 -27.96
N ASN A 314 -43.87 -29.13 -28.23
CA ASN A 314 -43.41 -29.85 -29.43
C ASN A 314 -43.75 -31.34 -29.24
N TYR A 315 -44.68 -31.87 -30.02
CA TYR A 315 -45.12 -33.27 -29.98
C TYR A 315 -45.61 -33.68 -31.37
N ASP A 316 -45.04 -34.76 -31.91
CA ASP A 316 -45.52 -35.39 -33.15
C ASP A 316 -46.54 -36.48 -32.78
N PRO A 317 -47.81 -36.37 -33.20
CA PRO A 317 -48.84 -37.36 -32.86
C PRO A 317 -48.58 -38.76 -33.42
N ILE A 318 -47.77 -38.90 -34.49
CA ILE A 318 -47.64 -40.14 -35.25
C ILE A 318 -46.66 -41.11 -34.58
N GLY A 319 -45.48 -40.64 -34.17
CA GLY A 319 -44.44 -41.49 -33.58
C GLY A 319 -44.81 -42.12 -32.22
N ALA A 320 -45.72 -41.49 -31.49
CA ALA A 320 -46.18 -41.98 -30.18
C ALA A 320 -47.22 -43.12 -30.26
N SER A 321 -47.89 -43.29 -31.41
CA SER A 321 -48.91 -44.33 -31.58
C SER A 321 -48.27 -45.72 -31.73
N SER A 322 -47.33 -45.86 -32.67
CA SER A 322 -46.63 -47.13 -32.96
C SER A 322 -45.80 -47.69 -31.80
N SER A 323 -45.48 -46.85 -30.81
CA SER A 323 -44.71 -47.26 -29.61
C SER A 323 -45.58 -47.84 -28.50
N ARG A 324 -46.91 -47.69 -28.54
CA ARG A 324 -47.82 -48.04 -27.43
C ARG A 324 -48.42 -49.45 -27.51
N SER A 325 -48.69 -49.97 -28.70
CA SER A 325 -49.21 -51.34 -28.88
C SER A 325 -48.14 -52.40 -28.57
N ASN A 326 -46.95 -52.25 -29.15
CA ASN A 326 -45.97 -53.32 -29.20
C ASN A 326 -45.31 -53.57 -27.84
N HIS A 327 -45.14 -52.55 -26.99
CA HIS A 327 -44.40 -52.72 -25.73
C HIS A 327 -45.03 -53.71 -24.74
N PHE A 328 -46.34 -54.01 -24.81
CA PHE A 328 -46.93 -55.04 -23.97
C PHE A 328 -46.80 -56.45 -24.58
N SER A 329 -46.99 -56.60 -25.89
CA SER A 329 -46.81 -57.89 -26.58
C SER A 329 -45.33 -58.31 -26.63
N ASP A 330 -44.43 -57.41 -27.01
CA ASP A 330 -42.97 -57.64 -26.98
C ASP A 330 -42.50 -58.04 -25.57
N TYR A 331 -43.02 -57.41 -24.51
CA TYR A 331 -42.67 -57.78 -23.15
C TYR A 331 -43.22 -59.17 -22.77
N PHE A 332 -44.45 -59.48 -23.15
CA PHE A 332 -45.06 -60.78 -22.86
C PHE A 332 -44.37 -61.93 -23.61
N ASP A 333 -43.95 -61.70 -24.85
CA ASP A 333 -43.20 -62.68 -25.65
C ASP A 333 -41.71 -62.77 -25.28
N ASP A 334 -41.05 -61.66 -24.92
CA ASP A 334 -39.72 -61.68 -24.32
C ASP A 334 -39.73 -62.48 -23.00
N VAL A 335 -40.81 -62.38 -22.21
CA VAL A 335 -41.01 -63.20 -20.99
C VAL A 335 -41.24 -64.68 -21.32
N LYS A 336 -42.08 -65.02 -22.31
CA LYS A 336 -42.24 -66.43 -22.77
C LYS A 336 -40.90 -67.02 -23.23
N GLN A 337 -40.11 -66.24 -23.97
CA GLN A 337 -38.80 -66.64 -24.49
C GLN A 337 -37.77 -66.79 -23.36
N ALA A 338 -37.74 -65.86 -22.40
CA ALA A 338 -36.88 -65.95 -21.22
C ALA A 338 -37.26 -67.09 -20.25
N MET A 339 -38.53 -67.48 -20.21
CA MET A 339 -39.02 -68.65 -19.46
C MET A 339 -38.86 -69.98 -20.22
N GLY A 340 -38.37 -69.96 -21.46
CA GLY A 340 -38.14 -71.17 -22.27
C GLY A 340 -39.41 -71.88 -22.76
N VAL A 341 -40.57 -71.19 -22.78
CA VAL A 341 -41.89 -71.78 -23.08
C VAL A 341 -42.17 -71.84 -24.59
N THR A 342 -41.26 -71.34 -25.43
CA THR A 342 -41.36 -71.38 -26.90
C THR A 342 -40.85 -72.70 -27.48
N SER A 343 -41.42 -73.83 -27.06
CA SER A 343 -41.39 -75.04 -27.87
C SER A 343 -42.39 -74.88 -29.01
N VAL A 344 -41.91 -74.56 -30.21
CA VAL A 344 -42.66 -74.84 -31.45
C VAL A 344 -42.89 -76.35 -31.48
N ASP A 345 -44.13 -76.78 -31.70
CA ASP A 345 -44.41 -78.21 -31.80
C ASP A 345 -44.09 -78.65 -33.22
N TYR A 346 -42.88 -79.18 -33.41
CA TYR A 346 -42.38 -79.71 -34.67
C TYR A 346 -43.18 -80.92 -35.22
N ASN A 347 -44.24 -81.35 -34.53
CA ASN A 347 -45.19 -82.36 -35.01
C ASN A 347 -46.50 -81.74 -35.56
N ASP A 348 -46.82 -80.49 -35.24
CA ASP A 348 -48.03 -79.77 -35.68
C ASP A 348 -47.74 -78.97 -36.96
N LYS A 349 -48.05 -79.59 -38.11
CA LYS A 349 -47.88 -78.98 -39.43
C LYS A 349 -48.55 -77.60 -39.55
N SER A 350 -49.66 -77.35 -38.85
CA SER A 350 -50.40 -76.07 -38.90
C SER A 350 -49.62 -74.86 -38.34
N GLN A 351 -48.48 -75.10 -37.69
CA GLN A 351 -47.57 -74.05 -37.23
C GLN A 351 -46.66 -73.54 -38.35
N TYR A 352 -46.45 -74.30 -39.43
CA TYR A 352 -45.57 -73.92 -40.55
C TYR A 352 -46.02 -72.61 -41.21
N ALA A 353 -47.28 -72.56 -41.68
CA ALA A 353 -47.83 -71.37 -42.34
C ALA A 353 -47.92 -70.13 -41.41
N LYS A 354 -47.91 -70.32 -40.08
CA LYS A 354 -47.83 -69.23 -39.09
C LYS A 354 -46.39 -68.76 -38.95
N LEU A 355 -45.44 -69.68 -38.80
CA LEU A 355 -44.01 -69.39 -38.63
C LEU A 355 -43.39 -68.73 -39.87
N VAL A 356 -43.82 -69.11 -41.08
CA VAL A 356 -43.47 -68.40 -42.33
C VAL A 356 -43.97 -66.95 -42.29
N LYS A 357 -45.26 -66.72 -42.02
CA LYS A 357 -45.84 -65.36 -41.93
C LYS A 357 -45.18 -64.50 -40.83
N GLU A 358 -44.76 -65.10 -39.72
CA GLU A 358 -43.99 -64.41 -38.68
C GLU A 358 -42.57 -64.03 -39.16
N VAL A 359 -41.87 -64.91 -39.87
CA VAL A 359 -40.55 -64.63 -40.45
C VAL A 359 -40.63 -63.53 -41.51
N ASP A 360 -41.60 -63.59 -42.43
CA ASP A 360 -41.80 -62.58 -43.47
C ASP A 360 -42.15 -61.21 -42.87
N SER A 361 -42.97 -61.18 -41.82
CA SER A 361 -43.30 -59.95 -41.09
C SER A 361 -42.07 -59.36 -40.37
N LEU A 362 -41.24 -60.21 -39.76
CA LEU A 362 -40.01 -59.77 -39.10
C LEU A 362 -38.94 -59.32 -40.11
N ASP A 363 -38.85 -59.93 -41.30
CA ASP A 363 -37.96 -59.49 -42.39
C ASP A 363 -38.34 -58.09 -42.86
N LEU A 364 -39.62 -57.88 -43.17
CA LEU A 364 -40.14 -56.59 -43.62
C LEU A 364 -39.94 -55.50 -42.57
N GLN A 365 -40.19 -55.80 -41.29
CA GLN A 365 -39.93 -54.88 -40.18
C GLN A 365 -38.43 -54.59 -40.01
N TYR A 366 -37.57 -55.61 -40.13
CA TYR A 366 -36.11 -55.48 -40.02
C TYR A 366 -35.54 -54.63 -41.17
N PHE A 367 -36.00 -54.84 -42.40
CA PHE A 367 -35.63 -54.04 -43.57
C PHE A 367 -36.08 -52.57 -43.43
N GLN A 368 -37.33 -52.33 -43.05
CA GLN A 368 -37.84 -50.97 -42.81
C GLN A 368 -37.08 -50.25 -41.70
N THR A 369 -36.82 -50.93 -40.57
CA THR A 369 -36.07 -50.37 -39.44
C THR A 369 -34.61 -50.11 -39.81
N THR A 370 -33.99 -50.95 -40.65
CA THR A 370 -32.64 -50.73 -41.17
C THR A 370 -32.57 -49.46 -42.03
N LYS A 371 -33.56 -49.26 -42.91
CA LYS A 371 -33.66 -48.07 -43.76
C LYS A 371 -33.81 -46.78 -42.96
N GLU A 372 -34.64 -46.79 -41.91
CA GLU A 372 -34.80 -45.61 -41.04
C GLU A 372 -33.56 -45.39 -40.15
N LEU A 373 -32.87 -46.44 -39.71
CA LEU A 373 -31.60 -46.29 -38.98
C LEU A 373 -30.52 -45.62 -39.84
N ASP A 374 -30.41 -45.95 -41.13
CA ASP A 374 -29.44 -45.30 -42.02
C ASP A 374 -29.78 -43.81 -42.26
N LYS A 375 -31.07 -43.47 -42.37
CA LYS A 375 -31.54 -42.08 -42.40
C LYS A 375 -31.19 -41.31 -41.12
N ILE A 376 -31.32 -41.95 -39.95
CA ILE A 376 -30.88 -41.38 -38.66
C ILE A 376 -29.36 -41.24 -38.60
N ARG A 377 -28.59 -42.22 -39.14
CA ARG A 377 -27.12 -42.17 -39.23
C ARG A 377 -26.65 -40.98 -40.08
N CYS A 378 -27.17 -40.84 -41.30
CA CYS A 378 -26.80 -39.74 -42.20
C CYS A 378 -27.13 -38.37 -41.58
N SER A 379 -28.33 -38.21 -41.00
CA SER A 379 -28.72 -36.95 -40.33
C SER A 379 -27.86 -36.64 -39.10
N PHE A 380 -27.41 -37.66 -38.37
CA PHE A 380 -26.43 -37.49 -37.28
C PHE A 380 -25.06 -37.06 -37.83
N GLU A 381 -24.56 -37.70 -38.89
CA GLU A 381 -23.27 -37.37 -39.52
C GLU A 381 -23.25 -35.93 -40.07
N GLU A 382 -24.34 -35.48 -40.70
CA GLU A 382 -24.53 -34.10 -41.16
C GLU A 382 -24.43 -33.09 -40.00
N ILE A 383 -25.18 -33.31 -38.92
CA ILE A 383 -25.19 -32.43 -37.74
C ILE A 383 -23.81 -32.39 -37.07
N VAL A 384 -23.11 -33.52 -36.99
CA VAL A 384 -21.74 -33.57 -36.45
C VAL A 384 -20.76 -32.81 -37.37
N MET A 385 -20.83 -32.96 -38.69
CA MET A 385 -20.00 -32.20 -39.63
C MET A 385 -20.15 -30.68 -39.45
N ASP A 386 -21.39 -30.19 -39.33
CA ASP A 386 -21.67 -28.76 -39.15
C ASP A 386 -21.18 -28.25 -37.78
N HIS A 387 -21.50 -28.93 -36.68
CA HIS A 387 -21.07 -28.51 -35.35
C HIS A 387 -19.55 -28.60 -35.16
N LEU A 388 -18.87 -29.64 -35.68
CA LEU A 388 -17.40 -29.72 -35.68
C LEU A 388 -16.77 -28.57 -36.48
N THR A 389 -17.38 -28.20 -37.62
CA THR A 389 -16.93 -27.06 -38.45
C THR A 389 -17.16 -25.71 -37.76
N PHE A 390 -18.23 -25.59 -36.96
CA PHE A 390 -18.50 -24.40 -36.13
C PHE A 390 -17.54 -24.31 -34.93
N MET A 391 -17.28 -25.43 -34.23
CA MET A 391 -16.31 -25.50 -33.13
C MET A 391 -14.88 -25.17 -33.58
N HIS A 392 -14.47 -25.60 -34.78
CA HIS A 392 -13.18 -25.24 -35.34
C HIS A 392 -13.01 -23.71 -35.53
N LYS A 393 -14.08 -23.01 -35.90
CA LYS A 393 -14.09 -21.53 -35.98
C LYS A 393 -14.06 -20.90 -34.58
N CYS A 394 -14.86 -21.42 -33.65
CA CYS A 394 -14.93 -20.91 -32.27
C CYS A 394 -13.59 -21.02 -31.54
N GLU A 395 -12.88 -22.15 -31.68
CA GLU A 395 -11.55 -22.35 -31.07
C GLU A 395 -10.47 -21.45 -31.70
N LEU A 396 -10.49 -21.30 -33.03
CA LEU A 396 -9.61 -20.35 -33.71
C LEU A 396 -9.86 -18.90 -33.27
N ASP A 397 -11.11 -18.55 -32.94
CA ASP A 397 -11.46 -17.24 -32.40
C ASP A 397 -11.11 -17.11 -30.90
N ARG A 398 -11.11 -18.20 -30.11
CA ARG A 398 -10.55 -18.24 -28.74
C ARG A 398 -9.07 -17.92 -28.72
N MET A 399 -8.28 -18.56 -29.59
CA MET A 399 -6.85 -18.27 -29.71
C MET A 399 -6.58 -16.80 -30.10
N LYS A 400 -7.44 -16.19 -30.94
CA LYS A 400 -7.38 -14.74 -31.25
C LYS A 400 -7.77 -13.88 -30.05
N ALA A 401 -8.79 -14.26 -29.29
CA ALA A 401 -9.24 -13.54 -28.09
C ALA A 401 -8.15 -13.51 -27.01
N ILE A 402 -7.51 -14.65 -26.72
CA ILE A 402 -6.35 -14.75 -25.81
C ILE A 402 -5.21 -13.84 -26.29
N LYS A 403 -4.87 -13.89 -27.59
CA LYS A 403 -3.84 -13.01 -28.17
C LYS A 403 -4.19 -11.52 -28.04
N LYS A 404 -5.46 -11.14 -28.18
CA LYS A 404 -5.92 -9.75 -28.02
C LYS A 404 -5.86 -9.31 -26.56
N VAL A 405 -6.43 -10.07 -25.63
CA VAL A 405 -6.47 -9.68 -24.20
C VAL A 405 -5.06 -9.58 -23.61
N MET A 406 -4.11 -10.44 -24.03
CA MET A 406 -2.70 -10.32 -23.68
C MET A 406 -2.07 -9.00 -24.17
N PHE A 407 -2.43 -8.52 -25.38
CA PHE A 407 -1.97 -7.23 -25.89
C PHE A 407 -2.61 -6.06 -25.14
N ASP A 408 -3.92 -6.12 -24.89
CA ASP A 408 -4.65 -5.09 -24.14
C ASP A 408 -4.06 -4.95 -22.71
N PHE A 409 -3.79 -6.08 -22.05
CA PHE A 409 -3.15 -6.16 -20.74
C PHE A 409 -1.76 -5.52 -20.71
N VAL A 410 -0.87 -5.87 -21.64
CA VAL A 410 0.48 -5.26 -21.73
C VAL A 410 0.38 -3.75 -21.99
N SER A 411 -0.58 -3.31 -22.80
CA SER A 411 -0.81 -1.89 -23.08
C SER A 411 -1.19 -1.07 -21.84
N THR A 412 -1.90 -1.66 -20.85
CA THR A 412 -2.27 -0.96 -19.60
C THR A 412 -1.04 -0.43 -18.85
N PHE A 413 0.04 -1.20 -18.81
CA PHE A 413 1.32 -0.82 -18.23
C PHE A 413 2.12 0.11 -19.15
N SER A 414 2.27 -0.26 -20.42
CA SER A 414 3.09 0.49 -21.39
C SER A 414 2.69 1.97 -21.48
N ASN A 415 1.39 2.25 -21.43
CA ASN A 415 0.85 3.62 -21.50
C ASN A 415 1.18 4.49 -20.27
N ARG A 416 1.66 3.92 -19.16
CA ARG A 416 1.97 4.63 -17.90
C ARG A 416 3.46 4.71 -17.57
N VAL A 417 4.32 3.98 -18.28
CA VAL A 417 5.78 3.97 -18.03
C VAL A 417 6.37 5.38 -18.03
N SER A 418 6.00 6.23 -19.00
CA SER A 418 6.48 7.61 -19.10
C SER A 418 6.06 8.47 -17.91
N SER A 419 4.82 8.31 -17.42
CA SER A 419 4.30 9.06 -16.26
C SER A 419 4.95 8.60 -14.96
N MET A 420 5.10 7.28 -14.75
CA MET A 420 5.82 6.75 -13.58
C MET A 420 7.29 7.17 -13.59
N LYS A 421 7.93 7.21 -14.77
CA LYS A 421 9.28 7.75 -14.93
C LYS A 421 9.33 9.23 -14.52
N GLN A 422 8.47 10.08 -15.07
CA GLN A 422 8.43 11.52 -14.76
C GLN A 422 8.23 11.77 -13.26
N VAL A 423 7.28 11.09 -12.61
CA VAL A 423 7.05 11.23 -11.16
C VAL A 423 8.25 10.72 -10.36
N SER A 424 8.99 9.72 -10.84
CA SER A 424 10.25 9.30 -10.19
C SER A 424 11.38 10.31 -10.38
N GLU A 425 11.45 10.98 -11.53
CA GLU A 425 12.44 12.05 -11.79
C GLU A 425 12.20 13.31 -10.95
N GLU A 426 10.95 13.61 -10.55
CA GLU A 426 10.66 14.66 -9.56
C GLU A 426 11.39 14.48 -8.23
N MET A 427 11.74 13.25 -7.82
CA MET A 427 12.42 13.00 -6.54
C MET A 427 13.82 13.63 -6.49
N PHE A 428 14.53 13.70 -7.62
CA PHE A 428 15.82 14.39 -7.70
C PHE A 428 15.65 15.90 -7.50
N VAL A 429 14.63 16.49 -8.10
CA VAL A 429 14.31 17.92 -7.91
C VAL A 429 13.99 18.22 -6.44
N VAL A 430 13.34 17.29 -5.72
CA VAL A 430 13.09 17.46 -4.27
C VAL A 430 14.41 17.39 -3.47
N GLU A 431 15.34 16.51 -3.82
CA GLU A 431 16.67 16.43 -3.21
C GLU A 431 17.49 17.72 -3.44
N GLU A 432 17.50 18.23 -4.67
CA GLU A 432 18.13 19.51 -5.05
C GLU A 432 17.58 20.73 -4.27
N THR A 433 16.35 20.68 -3.75
CA THR A 433 15.80 21.77 -2.91
C THR A 433 16.34 21.80 -1.47
N ILE A 434 17.02 20.74 -1.02
CA ILE A 434 17.51 20.64 0.37
C ILE A 434 18.82 21.41 0.51
N ASN A 435 18.84 22.41 1.40
CA ASN A 435 20.03 23.23 1.66
C ASN A 435 20.44 23.12 3.15
N PRO A 436 21.36 22.20 3.51
CA PRO A 436 21.78 21.99 4.88
C PRO A 436 22.44 23.21 5.54
N VAL A 437 23.07 24.10 4.75
CA VAL A 437 23.73 25.31 5.26
C VAL A 437 22.69 26.35 5.69
N ASN A 438 21.65 26.55 4.88
CA ASN A 438 20.54 27.44 5.22
C ASN A 438 19.69 26.90 6.37
N ASP A 439 19.43 25.59 6.41
CA ASP A 439 18.71 24.96 7.52
C ASP A 439 19.50 25.03 8.85
N LEU A 440 20.83 24.85 8.81
CA LEU A 440 21.69 25.04 9.97
C LEU A 440 21.74 26.51 10.40
N LYS A 441 21.79 27.45 9.44
CA LYS A 441 21.74 28.89 9.72
C LYS A 441 20.42 29.27 10.40
N PHE A 442 19.28 28.84 9.86
CA PHE A 442 17.95 29.05 10.44
C PHE A 442 17.85 28.48 11.86
N LEU A 443 18.41 27.29 12.09
CA LEU A 443 18.46 26.66 13.41
C LEU A 443 19.30 27.48 14.41
N ILE A 444 20.42 28.06 13.99
CA ILE A 444 21.26 28.92 14.84
C ILE A 444 20.53 30.25 15.09
N GLU A 445 20.05 30.94 14.07
CA GLU A 445 19.44 32.28 14.20
C GLU A 445 18.15 32.28 15.04
N ASN A 446 17.37 31.19 15.03
CA ASN A 446 16.13 31.11 15.81
C ASN A 446 16.29 30.54 17.23
N TYR A 447 17.33 29.76 17.50
CA TYR A 447 17.51 29.03 18.77
C TYR A 447 18.85 29.28 19.48
N ALA A 448 19.68 30.22 19.01
CA ALA A 448 20.89 30.65 19.73
C ALA A 448 20.55 31.30 21.07
N THR A 449 21.28 30.92 22.12
CA THR A 449 21.10 31.41 23.50
C THR A 449 22.15 32.44 23.94
N GLY A 450 23.11 32.76 23.07
CA GLY A 450 24.22 33.69 23.34
C GLY A 450 25.51 33.31 22.62
N LYS A 451 26.50 34.19 22.68
CA LYS A 451 27.88 33.92 22.22
C LYS A 451 28.74 33.39 23.38
N PHE A 452 29.93 32.86 23.08
CA PHE A 452 30.89 32.48 24.10
C PHE A 452 31.48 33.72 24.78
N ASP A 453 31.15 33.96 26.05
CA ASP A 453 31.68 35.07 26.85
C ASP A 453 32.17 34.58 28.24
N PRO A 454 33.45 34.21 28.39
CA PRO A 454 34.04 33.77 29.65
C PRO A 454 34.23 34.91 30.67
N LYS A 455 33.36 34.97 31.67
CA LYS A 455 33.54 35.83 32.87
C LYS A 455 34.59 35.21 33.81
N VAL A 456 35.67 35.96 34.11
CA VAL A 456 36.73 35.51 35.03
C VAL A 456 36.46 35.98 36.46
N THR A 457 36.48 35.05 37.42
CA THR A 457 36.48 35.38 38.85
C THR A 457 37.84 35.94 39.28
N LEU A 458 37.85 37.16 39.81
CA LEU A 458 39.04 37.76 40.42
C LEU A 458 39.14 37.43 41.91
N TYR A 459 40.38 37.26 42.39
CA TYR A 459 40.72 37.20 43.81
C TYR A 459 40.72 38.62 44.39
N ASP A 460 39.61 38.98 45.05
CA ASP A 460 39.51 40.21 45.83
C ASP A 460 39.95 39.95 47.28
N ASN A 461 40.97 40.66 47.74
CA ASN A 461 41.49 40.57 49.11
C ASN A 461 41.25 41.88 49.84
N TYR A 462 40.32 41.82 50.79
CA TYR A 462 39.84 42.93 51.63
C TYR A 462 40.96 43.75 52.29
N TYR A 463 42.10 43.14 52.61
CA TYR A 463 43.22 43.79 53.31
C TYR A 463 44.37 44.23 52.38
N ASN A 464 44.50 43.65 51.18
CA ASN A 464 45.60 43.91 50.26
C ASN A 464 45.14 43.81 48.80
N SER A 465 44.96 44.93 48.12
CA SER A 465 44.55 45.01 46.70
C SER A 465 45.63 44.59 45.68
N ASN A 466 46.50 43.63 46.03
CA ASN A 466 47.57 43.10 45.20
C ASN A 466 47.02 42.07 44.20
N ILE A 467 46.31 42.55 43.17
CA ILE A 467 45.79 41.74 42.08
C ILE A 467 46.97 41.12 41.31
N LYS A 468 47.19 39.82 41.47
CA LYS A 468 48.22 39.05 40.74
C LYS A 468 47.76 38.58 39.36
N GLN A 469 46.46 38.42 39.17
CA GLN A 469 45.89 37.97 37.89
C GLN A 469 46.12 39.02 36.80
N THR A 470 46.39 38.55 35.59
CA THR A 470 46.50 39.39 34.39
C THR A 470 45.21 39.36 33.57
N PHE A 471 44.54 38.21 33.52
CA PHE A 471 43.25 38.04 32.84
C PHE A 471 42.08 38.32 33.81
N GLY A 472 40.95 38.80 33.29
CA GLY A 472 39.80 39.21 34.11
C GLY A 472 39.89 40.63 34.70
N VAL A 473 41.06 41.26 34.63
CA VAL A 473 41.32 42.58 35.23
C VAL A 473 40.98 43.68 34.23
N ASP A 474 40.32 44.75 34.69
CA ASP A 474 40.07 45.94 33.87
C ASP A 474 41.37 46.47 33.23
N LEU A 475 41.26 46.87 31.96
CA LEU A 475 42.38 47.34 31.14
C LEU A 475 43.10 48.54 31.77
N ASN A 476 42.37 49.45 32.43
CA ASN A 476 42.94 50.62 33.08
C ASN A 476 43.63 50.30 34.41
N VAL A 477 43.07 49.36 35.18
CA VAL A 477 43.71 48.81 36.39
C VAL A 477 45.01 48.09 36.01
N LYS A 478 45.00 47.19 35.03
CA LYS A 478 46.19 46.45 34.60
C LYS A 478 47.27 47.37 34.03
N ALA A 479 46.91 48.33 33.18
CA ALA A 479 47.85 49.35 32.66
C ALA A 479 48.55 50.15 33.78
N ARG A 480 47.83 50.51 34.84
CA ARG A 480 48.39 51.21 36.02
C ARG A 480 49.33 50.32 36.84
N LEU A 481 48.97 49.06 37.07
CA LEU A 481 49.82 48.08 37.75
C LEU A 481 51.13 47.85 36.98
N ASP A 482 51.03 47.68 35.66
CA ASP A 482 52.13 47.49 34.72
C ASP A 482 52.96 48.78 34.45
N ARG A 483 52.52 49.93 34.98
CA ARG A 483 53.10 51.27 34.80
C ARG A 483 53.31 51.68 33.34
N LYS A 484 52.44 51.22 32.44
CA LYS A 484 52.48 51.49 30.99
C LYS A 484 51.10 51.84 30.44
N ALA A 485 51.05 52.62 29.37
CA ALA A 485 49.79 52.93 28.69
C ALA A 485 49.13 51.70 28.02
N VAL A 486 49.93 50.70 27.66
CA VAL A 486 49.47 49.40 27.12
C VAL A 486 49.98 48.29 28.06
N PRO A 487 49.13 47.33 28.50
CA PRO A 487 49.54 46.23 29.35
C PRO A 487 50.71 45.39 28.81
N LEU A 488 51.51 44.83 29.71
CA LEU A 488 52.72 44.08 29.39
C LEU A 488 52.43 42.81 28.57
N LEU A 489 51.31 42.13 28.84
CA LEU A 489 50.91 40.95 28.07
C LEU A 489 50.60 41.30 26.60
N ILE A 490 49.86 42.39 26.37
CA ILE A 490 49.55 42.89 25.02
C ILE A 490 50.82 43.30 24.29
N GLN A 491 51.68 44.11 24.92
CA GLN A 491 52.96 44.51 24.34
C GLN A 491 53.84 43.28 24.03
N GLY A 492 53.86 42.30 24.92
CA GLY A 492 54.65 41.08 24.77
C GLY A 492 54.20 40.22 23.60
N ILE A 493 52.88 40.00 23.46
CA ILE A 493 52.30 39.23 22.35
C ILE A 493 52.55 39.93 21.01
N LEU A 494 52.22 41.22 20.89
CA LEU A 494 52.40 41.96 19.63
C LEU A 494 53.88 41.97 19.20
N SER A 495 54.79 42.23 20.15
CA SER A 495 56.25 42.21 19.89
C SER A 495 56.81 40.82 19.59
N CYS A 496 56.15 39.74 20.03
CA CYS A 496 56.53 38.37 19.69
C CYS A 496 56.07 38.02 18.26
N LEU A 497 54.80 38.30 17.93
CA LEU A 497 54.24 38.03 16.60
C LEU A 497 54.91 38.88 15.50
N ASP A 498 55.31 40.13 15.81
CA ASP A 498 56.12 40.98 14.93
C ASP A 498 57.46 40.33 14.55
N GLY A 499 58.05 39.50 15.42
CA GLY A 499 59.25 38.72 15.14
C GLY A 499 58.99 37.42 14.36
N VAL A 500 57.78 36.87 14.43
CA VAL A 500 57.37 35.62 13.76
C VAL A 500 56.95 35.85 12.30
N TYR A 501 56.31 36.99 11.98
CA TYR A 501 55.83 37.25 10.61
C TYR A 501 56.92 37.14 9.52
N PRO A 502 58.19 37.53 9.74
CA PRO A 502 59.27 37.30 8.76
C PRO A 502 59.73 35.84 8.65
N GLU A 503 59.55 35.02 9.69
CA GLU A 503 60.06 33.63 9.76
C GLU A 503 59.13 32.62 9.07
N LEU A 504 57.83 32.93 8.97
CA LEU A 504 56.87 32.13 8.22
C LEU A 504 57.20 32.12 6.72
N LYS A 505 56.80 31.05 6.02
CA LYS A 505 57.11 30.91 4.60
C LYS A 505 55.99 31.51 3.76
N ASP A 506 54.76 31.07 4.02
CA ASP A 506 53.59 31.42 3.24
C ASP A 506 52.89 32.69 3.77
N ASP A 507 52.22 33.42 2.88
CA ASP A 507 51.32 34.51 3.25
C ASP A 507 49.92 33.98 3.64
N ASP A 508 49.55 32.77 3.21
CA ASP A 508 48.41 32.04 3.76
C ASP A 508 48.68 31.55 5.19
N GLU A 509 49.91 31.12 5.54
CA GLU A 509 50.30 30.84 6.93
C GLU A 509 50.12 32.09 7.81
N ARG A 510 50.63 33.24 7.36
CA ARG A 510 50.49 34.55 8.06
C ARG A 510 49.03 34.96 8.24
N THR A 511 48.20 34.74 7.23
CA THR A 511 46.75 35.01 7.26
C THR A 511 46.04 34.10 8.26
N ASN A 512 46.34 32.80 8.22
CA ASN A 512 45.69 31.80 9.07
C ASN A 512 46.01 31.94 10.56
N LEU A 513 47.16 32.53 10.93
CA LEU A 513 47.48 32.83 12.35
C LEU A 513 46.32 33.53 13.08
N TRP A 514 45.64 34.46 12.43
CA TRP A 514 44.58 35.26 13.05
C TRP A 514 43.16 34.75 12.76
N THR A 515 42.96 33.92 11.74
CA THR A 515 41.63 33.44 11.32
C THR A 515 41.35 31.99 11.69
N GLN A 516 42.37 31.19 12.03
CA GLN A 516 42.17 29.78 12.37
C GLN A 516 41.76 29.59 13.85
N PRO A 517 40.66 28.86 14.13
CA PRO A 517 40.26 28.52 15.49
C PRO A 517 41.17 27.42 16.07
N VAL A 518 41.54 27.57 17.35
CA VAL A 518 42.38 26.61 18.07
C VAL A 518 41.58 25.93 19.20
N HIS A 519 41.82 24.64 19.44
CA HIS A 519 41.25 23.94 20.59
C HIS A 519 41.53 24.67 21.91
N LEU A 520 40.46 25.11 22.56
CA LEU A 520 40.49 25.96 23.77
C LEU A 520 41.38 25.41 24.90
N SER A 521 41.55 24.09 25.01
CA SER A 521 42.48 23.45 25.95
C SER A 521 43.95 23.90 25.78
N LYS A 522 44.43 24.05 24.53
CA LYS A 522 45.77 24.60 24.25
C LYS A 522 45.89 26.06 24.73
N VAL A 523 44.87 26.86 24.42
CA VAL A 523 44.77 28.28 24.78
C VAL A 523 44.76 28.44 26.30
N HIS A 524 43.92 27.68 27.01
CA HIS A 524 43.82 27.68 28.47
C HIS A 524 45.12 27.27 29.16
N LYS A 525 45.87 26.29 28.63
CA LYS A 525 47.18 25.92 29.18
C LYS A 525 48.16 27.10 29.20
N VAL A 526 48.26 27.83 28.09
CA VAL A 526 49.15 29.00 27.97
C VAL A 526 48.62 30.19 28.78
N ARG A 527 47.30 30.44 28.73
CA ARG A 527 46.60 31.46 29.55
C ARG A 527 46.72 31.19 31.06
N PHE A 528 46.89 29.95 31.50
CA PHE A 528 47.24 29.61 32.88
C PHE A 528 48.68 30.00 33.20
N GLN A 529 49.65 29.60 32.37
CA GLN A 529 51.08 29.93 32.56
C GLN A 529 51.35 31.45 32.58
N LEU A 530 50.62 32.23 31.77
CA LEU A 530 50.77 33.68 31.67
C LEU A 530 50.01 34.46 32.76
N ASN A 531 49.11 33.82 33.53
CA ASN A 531 48.13 34.54 34.34
C ASN A 531 48.73 35.37 35.50
N GLU A 532 49.80 34.87 36.13
CA GLU A 532 50.43 35.52 37.30
C GLU A 532 51.76 36.21 36.99
N LEU A 533 52.14 36.33 35.70
CA LEU A 533 53.42 36.92 35.31
C LEU A 533 53.35 38.46 35.29
N THR A 534 54.28 39.10 35.99
CA THR A 534 54.48 40.56 35.97
C THR A 534 55.65 40.98 35.08
N GLU A 535 56.66 40.13 34.89
CA GLU A 535 57.90 40.49 34.20
C GLU A 535 57.86 40.16 32.69
N MET A 536 58.30 41.12 31.88
CA MET A 536 58.32 40.99 30.42
C MET A 536 59.23 39.84 29.94
N SER A 537 60.32 39.53 30.65
CA SER A 537 61.20 38.40 30.32
C SER A 537 60.47 37.06 30.42
N ALA A 538 59.83 36.78 31.56
CA ALA A 538 59.06 35.55 31.77
C ALA A 538 57.88 35.41 30.80
N ILE A 539 57.21 36.53 30.45
CA ILE A 539 56.18 36.54 29.41
C ILE A 539 56.78 36.14 28.05
N GLN A 540 57.92 36.72 27.65
CA GLN A 540 58.60 36.39 26.39
C GLN A 540 59.11 34.94 26.33
N GLU A 541 59.55 34.36 27.45
CA GLU A 541 59.96 32.96 27.52
C GLU A 541 58.78 32.00 27.24
N VAL A 542 57.63 32.23 27.89
CA VAL A 542 56.41 31.42 27.66
C VAL A 542 55.88 31.60 26.24
N LEU A 543 55.92 32.82 25.70
CA LEU A 543 55.49 33.08 24.32
C LEU A 543 56.40 32.38 23.29
N LYS A 544 57.73 32.48 23.42
CA LYS A 544 58.68 31.81 22.50
C LYS A 544 58.63 30.29 22.56
N ALA A 545 58.19 29.72 23.68
CA ALA A 545 57.96 28.27 23.82
C ALA A 545 56.58 27.81 23.29
N THR A 546 55.78 28.71 22.70
CA THR A 546 54.39 28.47 22.30
C THR A 546 54.19 28.62 20.78
N ASP A 547 53.34 27.77 20.22
CA ASP A 547 52.84 27.85 18.84
C ASP A 547 52.15 29.21 18.56
N PRO A 548 52.58 30.00 17.55
CA PRO A 548 52.02 31.32 17.23
C PRO A 548 50.49 31.36 17.07
N ILE A 549 49.85 30.29 16.56
CA ILE A 549 48.38 30.24 16.41
C ILE A 549 47.70 30.11 17.78
N VAL A 550 48.36 29.49 18.76
CA VAL A 550 47.88 29.49 20.15
C VAL A 550 48.05 30.88 20.76
N ILE A 551 49.13 31.61 20.45
CA ILE A 551 49.38 32.97 20.95
C ILE A 551 48.29 33.96 20.49
N THR A 552 47.93 33.96 19.19
CA THR A 552 46.85 34.82 18.67
C THR A 552 45.49 34.49 19.30
N ASN A 553 45.21 33.22 19.57
CA ASN A 553 43.98 32.80 20.24
C ASN A 553 43.99 33.17 21.75
N VAL A 554 45.14 33.17 22.43
CA VAL A 554 45.29 33.73 23.79
C VAL A 554 45.08 35.25 23.79
N PHE A 555 45.51 35.95 22.74
CA PHE A 555 45.28 37.39 22.57
C PHE A 555 43.79 37.73 22.44
N LYS A 556 43.05 36.98 21.61
CA LYS A 556 41.58 37.10 21.51
C LYS A 556 40.91 36.82 22.86
N LEU A 557 41.30 35.73 23.52
CA LEU A 557 40.75 35.33 24.82
C LEU A 557 41.00 36.41 25.90
N TYR A 558 42.15 37.11 25.88
CA TYR A 558 42.42 38.20 26.83
C TYR A 558 41.37 39.31 26.75
N PHE A 559 40.99 39.77 25.55
CA PHE A 559 39.99 40.83 25.39
C PHE A 559 38.56 40.36 25.72
N LEU A 560 38.25 39.11 25.40
CA LEU A 560 36.97 38.51 25.72
C LEU A 560 36.79 38.31 27.24
N GLU A 561 37.85 37.91 27.94
CA GLU A 561 37.89 37.78 29.41
C GLU A 561 37.96 39.14 30.16
N LEU A 562 38.02 40.30 29.47
CA LEU A 562 37.93 41.60 30.15
C LEU A 562 36.52 41.85 30.71
N PRO A 563 36.38 42.58 31.84
CA PRO A 563 35.08 42.89 32.45
C PRO A 563 34.21 43.85 31.61
N ASP A 564 34.81 44.60 30.69
CA ASP A 564 34.18 45.40 29.65
C ASP A 564 35.11 45.41 28.41
N SER A 565 34.62 45.70 27.20
CA SER A 565 35.47 45.74 26.00
C SER A 565 36.40 46.97 25.94
N ILE A 566 37.38 47.00 25.01
CA ILE A 566 38.31 48.15 24.89
C ILE A 566 37.55 49.46 24.66
N ILE A 567 36.44 49.42 23.92
CA ILE A 567 35.42 50.46 23.98
C ILE A 567 34.37 49.98 24.98
N PRO A 568 34.14 50.71 26.09
CA PRO A 568 33.14 50.34 27.07
C PRO A 568 31.74 50.31 26.46
N HIS A 569 30.90 49.38 26.89
CA HIS A 569 29.51 49.21 26.41
C HIS A 569 28.68 50.51 26.45
N SER A 570 29.00 51.48 27.32
CA SER A 570 28.34 52.79 27.38
C SER A 570 28.45 53.62 26.10
N TYR A 571 29.43 53.33 25.24
CA TYR A 571 29.60 53.99 23.93
C TYR A 571 28.92 53.22 22.79
N PHE A 572 28.43 52.00 23.04
CA PHE A 572 27.83 51.14 22.02
C PHE A 572 26.60 51.79 21.36
N ASP A 573 25.67 52.31 22.16
CA ASP A 573 24.44 52.93 21.62
C ASP A 573 24.71 54.26 20.91
N LEU A 574 25.75 55.01 21.33
CA LEU A 574 26.20 56.23 20.67
C LEU A 574 26.83 55.91 19.30
N ILE A 575 27.67 54.87 19.22
CA ILE A 575 28.21 54.36 17.95
C ILE A 575 27.08 53.82 17.07
N LYS A 576 26.17 53.00 17.60
CA LYS A 576 25.00 52.49 16.87
C LYS A 576 24.15 53.60 16.29
N THR A 577 23.92 54.68 17.04
CA THR A 577 23.21 55.88 16.56
C THR A 577 24.01 56.57 15.45
N LEU A 578 25.31 56.80 15.63
CA LEU A 578 26.17 57.44 14.63
C LEU A 578 26.14 56.73 13.27
N TYR A 579 26.28 55.40 13.25
CA TYR A 579 26.23 54.60 12.01
C TYR A 579 24.82 54.45 11.44
N SER A 580 23.78 54.65 12.24
CA SER A 580 22.39 54.72 11.75
C SER A 580 22.09 56.07 11.10
N SER A 581 22.70 57.16 11.58
CA SER A 581 22.57 58.51 11.00
C SER A 581 23.51 58.76 9.82
N TYR A 582 24.68 58.09 9.80
CA TYR A 582 25.66 58.16 8.72
C TYR A 582 26.06 56.74 8.30
N PRO A 583 25.33 56.10 7.38
CA PRO A 583 25.66 54.77 6.89
C PRO A 583 27.02 54.69 6.20
N VAL A 584 27.59 53.49 6.12
CA VAL A 584 28.80 53.20 5.34
C VAL A 584 28.40 52.87 3.89
N GLY A 585 29.17 53.37 2.92
CA GLY A 585 28.93 53.12 1.49
C GLY A 585 27.92 54.08 0.81
N SER A 586 27.56 55.19 1.45
CA SER A 586 26.85 56.29 0.79
C SER A 586 27.74 57.03 -0.21
N GLU A 587 27.20 57.47 -1.35
CA GLU A 587 27.95 58.14 -2.42
C GLU A 587 28.49 59.54 -2.03
N ASP A 588 27.93 60.17 -0.99
CA ASP A 588 28.36 61.47 -0.48
C ASP A 588 29.65 61.38 0.37
N GLU A 589 30.77 61.97 -0.08
CA GLU A 589 31.96 62.14 0.77
C GLU A 589 31.69 62.97 2.06
N ALA A 590 30.58 63.71 2.12
CA ALA A 590 30.23 64.58 3.24
C ALA A 590 29.69 63.81 4.46
N THR A 591 28.93 62.73 4.24
CA THR A 591 28.44 61.84 5.30
C THR A 591 29.60 61.04 5.90
N ASP A 592 30.54 60.61 5.05
CA ASP A 592 31.76 59.91 5.45
C ASP A 592 32.63 60.76 6.40
N LYS A 593 32.95 61.99 5.99
CA LYS A 593 33.69 62.95 6.82
C LYS A 593 32.95 63.28 8.12
N SER A 594 31.61 63.29 8.10
CA SER A 594 30.78 63.47 9.28
C SER A 594 30.82 62.26 10.22
N ARG A 595 30.82 61.02 9.69
CA ARG A 595 30.98 59.77 10.44
C ARG A 595 32.35 59.74 11.14
N VAL A 596 33.43 60.04 10.41
CA VAL A 596 34.80 60.11 10.96
C VAL A 596 34.94 61.21 12.03
N THR A 597 34.31 62.38 11.83
CA THR A 597 34.30 63.45 12.85
C THR A 597 33.49 63.04 14.09
N GLY A 598 32.38 62.33 13.90
CA GLY A 598 31.59 61.73 14.97
C GLY A 598 32.39 60.72 15.79
N LEU A 599 33.18 59.86 15.14
CA LEU A 599 34.12 58.95 15.78
C LEU A 599 35.20 59.70 16.58
N GLN A 600 35.85 60.70 15.99
CA GLN A 600 36.88 61.53 16.64
C GLN A 600 36.35 62.21 17.92
N ASN A 601 35.09 62.64 17.93
CA ASN A 601 34.45 63.21 19.12
C ASN A 601 34.13 62.11 20.14
N THR A 602 33.41 61.05 19.73
CA THR A 602 33.00 59.91 20.57
C THR A 602 34.19 59.25 21.30
N LEU A 603 35.30 59.05 20.59
CA LEU A 603 36.49 58.38 21.13
C LEU A 603 37.38 59.33 21.97
N SER A 604 37.14 60.65 21.97
CA SER A 604 37.97 61.62 22.70
C SER A 604 37.74 61.69 24.22
N GLU A 605 36.76 60.92 24.70
CA GLU A 605 36.45 60.73 26.13
C GLU A 605 36.99 59.40 26.67
N LEU A 606 37.47 58.50 25.81
CA LEU A 606 38.04 57.22 26.23
C LEU A 606 39.36 57.40 27.01
N PRO A 607 39.63 56.54 28.01
CA PRO A 607 40.89 56.58 28.75
C PRO A 607 42.10 56.39 27.85
N VAL A 608 43.22 57.05 28.21
CA VAL A 608 44.49 56.97 27.48
C VAL A 608 44.97 55.52 27.30
N SER A 609 44.71 54.64 28.27
CA SER A 609 45.05 53.21 28.20
C SER A 609 44.26 52.45 27.14
N ASN A 610 42.96 52.73 27.02
CA ASN A 610 42.09 52.14 26.00
C ASN A 610 42.52 52.63 24.60
N LEU A 611 42.74 53.94 24.45
CA LEU A 611 43.18 54.55 23.18
C LEU A 611 44.58 54.07 22.75
N ALA A 612 45.55 54.01 23.66
CA ALA A 612 46.90 53.54 23.36
C ALA A 612 46.93 52.04 23.02
N THR A 613 46.08 51.24 23.66
CA THR A 613 45.95 49.81 23.34
C THR A 613 45.34 49.62 21.96
N LEU A 614 44.30 50.40 21.61
CA LEU A 614 43.66 50.35 20.30
C LEU A 614 44.60 50.83 19.17
N ASP A 615 45.34 51.92 19.38
CA ASP A 615 46.39 52.42 18.45
C ASP A 615 47.48 51.36 18.23
N ALA A 616 47.90 50.64 19.28
CA ALA A 616 48.89 49.57 19.18
C ALA A 616 48.38 48.36 18.37
N ILE A 617 47.13 47.92 18.62
CA ILE A 617 46.48 46.83 17.88
C ILE A 617 46.35 47.18 16.39
N LEU A 618 45.78 48.35 16.07
CA LEU A 618 45.57 48.80 14.70
C LEU A 618 46.91 49.04 13.98
N THR A 619 47.95 49.51 14.67
CA THR A 619 49.29 49.67 14.09
C THR A 619 49.93 48.31 13.74
N HIS A 620 49.75 47.30 14.59
CA HIS A 620 50.25 45.95 14.33
C HIS A 620 49.50 45.28 13.17
N PHE A 621 48.16 45.40 13.12
CA PHE A 621 47.38 44.85 12.01
C PHE A 621 47.61 45.59 10.68
N ASN A 622 47.69 46.92 10.65
CA ASN A 622 48.07 47.63 9.43
C ASN A 622 49.48 47.25 8.96
N ARG A 623 50.42 46.95 9.87
CA ARG A 623 51.73 46.39 9.48
C ARG A 623 51.60 45.01 8.82
N LEU A 624 50.84 44.09 9.41
CA LEU A 624 50.62 42.74 8.85
C LEU A 624 49.92 42.81 7.48
N VAL A 625 48.84 43.60 7.37
CA VAL A 625 48.10 43.84 6.13
C VAL A 625 49.01 44.46 5.06
N ASN A 626 49.90 45.38 5.42
CA ASN A 626 50.86 45.96 4.48
C ASN A 626 51.98 44.98 4.07
N ILE A 627 52.44 44.09 4.97
CA ILE A 627 53.42 43.04 4.64
C ILE A 627 52.85 42.11 3.56
N ILE A 628 51.64 41.59 3.75
CA ILE A 628 50.98 40.69 2.78
C ILE A 628 50.54 41.47 1.53
N GLY A 629 49.95 42.64 1.73
CA GLY A 629 49.49 43.55 0.66
C GLY A 629 50.61 44.03 -0.27
N SER A 630 51.86 44.05 0.18
CA SER A 630 53.02 44.39 -0.65
C SER A 630 53.32 43.35 -1.74
N LYS A 631 52.85 42.11 -1.56
CA LYS A 631 52.96 41.01 -2.54
C LYS A 631 51.64 40.76 -3.25
N ASN A 632 50.53 40.75 -2.51
CA ASN A 632 49.19 40.49 -3.03
C ASN A 632 48.17 41.41 -2.32
N LYS A 633 47.74 42.46 -3.04
CA LYS A 633 46.79 43.47 -2.55
C LYS A 633 45.42 42.88 -2.19
N ASP A 634 44.97 41.87 -2.93
CA ASP A 634 43.64 41.28 -2.74
C ASP A 634 43.61 40.39 -1.48
N LEU A 635 44.66 39.59 -1.24
CA LEU A 635 44.83 38.86 0.03
C LEU A 635 44.96 39.82 1.21
N GLY A 636 45.71 40.92 1.08
CA GLY A 636 45.80 41.96 2.12
C GLY A 636 44.43 42.59 2.45
N THR A 637 43.62 42.84 1.42
CA THR A 637 42.25 43.40 1.58
C THR A 637 41.30 42.37 2.22
N GLN A 638 41.34 41.11 1.78
CA GLN A 638 40.57 40.03 2.41
C GLN A 638 40.97 39.80 3.87
N LEU A 639 42.27 39.85 4.20
CA LEU A 639 42.74 39.76 5.57
C LEU A 639 42.23 40.93 6.42
N ARG A 640 42.24 42.17 5.91
CA ARG A 640 41.65 43.32 6.61
C ARG A 640 40.18 43.04 6.96
N GLY A 641 39.35 42.64 5.99
CA GLY A 641 37.94 42.32 6.24
C GLY A 641 37.73 41.21 7.27
N ARG A 642 38.54 40.13 7.21
CA ARG A 642 38.52 39.04 8.22
C ARG A 642 38.92 39.55 9.61
N LEU A 643 39.95 40.39 9.72
CA LEU A 643 40.38 41.00 10.99
C LEU A 643 39.31 41.95 11.57
N CYS A 644 38.69 42.78 10.74
CA CYS A 644 37.59 43.66 11.15
C CYS A 644 36.42 42.85 11.73
N LYS A 645 36.04 41.74 11.08
CA LYS A 645 34.98 40.84 11.56
C LYS A 645 35.32 40.15 12.88
N GLU A 646 36.53 39.57 12.98
CA GLU A 646 36.99 38.89 14.20
C GLU A 646 37.07 39.85 15.38
N PHE A 647 37.68 41.03 15.20
CA PHE A 647 37.93 41.97 16.29
C PHE A 647 36.76 42.90 16.60
N GLY A 648 35.81 43.14 15.68
CA GLY A 648 34.62 43.95 15.96
C GLY A 648 33.85 43.47 17.20
N SER A 649 33.62 42.16 17.29
CA SER A 649 32.92 41.55 18.44
C SER A 649 33.73 41.50 19.74
N LEU A 650 35.06 41.59 19.66
CA LEU A 650 35.97 41.62 20.83
C LEU A 650 36.20 43.04 21.37
N LEU A 651 36.18 44.04 20.49
CA LEU A 651 36.56 45.43 20.80
C LEU A 651 35.35 46.32 21.14
N LEU A 652 34.16 45.99 20.65
CA LEU A 652 32.92 46.74 20.84
C LEU A 652 31.76 45.78 21.19
N ARG A 653 31.61 45.42 22.46
CA ARG A 653 30.49 44.58 22.94
C ARG A 653 29.25 45.42 23.27
N PRO A 654 28.03 44.94 22.93
CA PRO A 654 26.79 45.51 23.47
C PRO A 654 26.68 45.26 24.98
N LYS A 655 25.82 46.03 25.65
CA LYS A 655 25.51 45.80 27.07
C LYS A 655 24.71 44.51 27.26
N GLU A 656 25.19 43.64 28.13
CA GLU A 656 24.46 42.43 28.56
C GLU A 656 23.56 42.77 29.75
N ASP A 657 22.24 42.67 29.57
CA ASP A 657 21.27 42.85 30.65
C ASP A 657 21.11 41.57 31.48
N ALA A 658 21.44 41.67 32.78
CA ALA A 658 21.43 40.53 33.69
C ALA A 658 20.04 39.89 33.93
N ASP A 659 18.95 40.61 33.63
CA ASP A 659 17.57 40.12 33.80
C ASP A 659 17.04 39.33 32.59
N GLY A 660 17.77 39.26 31.46
CA GLY A 660 17.35 38.51 30.27
C GLY A 660 16.05 38.98 29.61
N LEU A 661 15.59 40.19 29.95
CA LEU A 661 14.28 40.74 29.56
C LEU A 661 14.32 41.55 28.25
N SER A 662 15.51 41.91 27.77
CA SER A 662 15.72 42.49 26.45
C SER A 662 15.80 41.39 25.38
N ASP A 663 15.23 41.64 24.20
CA ASP A 663 15.11 40.63 23.13
C ASP A 663 16.50 40.25 22.57
N ALA A 664 17.03 39.12 23.04
CA ALA A 664 18.38 38.65 22.73
C ALA A 664 18.61 38.44 21.22
N LYS A 665 17.55 38.29 20.41
CA LYS A 665 17.63 38.25 18.94
C LYS A 665 18.16 39.56 18.35
N SER A 666 17.93 40.70 19.00
CA SER A 666 18.45 42.01 18.58
C SER A 666 19.96 42.13 18.86
N THR A 667 20.39 41.72 20.06
CA THR A 667 21.77 41.84 20.56
C THR A 667 22.79 41.08 19.69
N TYR A 668 22.40 39.94 19.12
CA TYR A 668 23.26 39.10 18.27
C TYR A 668 22.83 39.06 16.80
N SER A 669 22.00 40.02 16.35
CA SER A 669 21.58 40.14 14.95
C SER A 669 22.76 40.39 14.00
N ALA A 670 22.64 39.94 12.74
CA ALA A 670 23.59 40.24 11.67
C ALA A 670 23.81 41.76 11.46
N ALA A 671 22.81 42.60 11.77
CA ALA A 671 22.97 44.05 11.77
C ALA A 671 23.97 44.54 12.82
N THR A 672 24.03 43.90 13.98
CA THR A 672 25.01 44.19 15.05
C THR A 672 26.40 43.71 14.65
N GLU A 673 26.53 42.55 14.01
CA GLU A 673 27.84 42.09 13.49
C GLU A 673 28.36 43.00 12.38
N SER A 674 27.48 43.47 11.49
CA SER A 674 27.82 44.42 10.43
C SER A 674 28.27 45.77 11.00
N LEU A 675 27.56 46.32 11.99
CA LEU A 675 27.98 47.51 12.74
C LEU A 675 29.37 47.32 13.37
N GLN A 676 29.60 46.19 14.04
CA GLN A 676 30.88 45.87 14.67
C GLN A 676 32.03 45.76 13.65
N GLN A 677 31.79 45.19 12.47
CA GLN A 677 32.78 45.09 11.41
C GLN A 677 33.11 46.47 10.82
N HIS A 678 32.09 47.22 10.37
CA HIS A 678 32.25 48.54 9.76
C HIS A 678 32.92 49.55 10.70
N PHE A 679 32.61 49.49 11.99
CA PHE A 679 33.25 50.33 13.00
C PHE A 679 34.78 50.09 13.11
N ILE A 680 35.23 48.84 13.01
CA ILE A 680 36.67 48.54 12.97
C ILE A 680 37.27 48.91 11.61
N GLU A 681 36.52 48.77 10.52
CA GLU A 681 36.95 49.12 9.16
C GLU A 681 37.28 50.62 9.02
N ASP A 682 36.42 51.51 9.53
CA ASP A 682 36.69 52.95 9.60
C ASP A 682 37.93 53.29 10.45
N LEU A 683 38.17 52.55 11.53
CA LEU A 683 39.35 52.70 12.38
C LEU A 683 40.64 52.19 11.73
N PHE A 684 40.56 51.24 10.80
CA PHE A 684 41.68 50.78 9.98
C PHE A 684 42.02 51.78 8.87
N GLU A 685 40.99 52.28 8.18
CA GLU A 685 41.09 53.22 7.04
C GLU A 685 41.56 54.61 7.49
N HIS A 686 40.79 55.25 8.38
CA HIS A 686 41.02 56.64 8.79
C HIS A 686 41.96 56.78 9.99
N LYS A 687 42.75 55.74 10.30
CA LYS A 687 43.58 55.60 11.51
C LYS A 687 44.36 56.88 11.83
N ASP A 688 45.12 57.40 10.88
CA ASP A 688 46.02 58.53 11.15
C ASP A 688 45.29 59.88 11.27
N SER A 689 44.06 59.98 10.74
CA SER A 689 43.15 61.11 11.00
C SER A 689 42.56 61.01 12.41
N ILE A 690 41.99 59.85 12.75
CA ILE A 690 41.32 59.61 14.04
C ILE A 690 42.32 59.71 15.20
N PHE A 691 43.37 58.87 15.20
CA PHE A 691 44.36 58.86 16.28
C PHE A 691 45.29 60.08 16.24
N GLY A 692 45.50 60.69 15.06
CA GLY A 692 46.25 61.93 14.92
C GLY A 692 45.58 63.14 15.56
N GLU A 693 44.26 63.21 15.58
CA GLU A 693 43.51 64.25 16.32
C GLU A 693 43.33 63.91 17.80
N LEU A 694 42.99 62.65 18.13
CA LEU A 694 42.86 62.20 19.53
C LEU A 694 44.16 62.44 20.33
N ARG A 695 45.32 62.22 19.71
CA ARG A 695 46.63 62.49 20.33
C ARG A 695 46.87 63.99 20.58
N ARG A 696 46.42 64.89 19.69
CA ARG A 696 46.48 66.35 19.87
C ARG A 696 45.52 66.83 20.97
N ARG A 697 44.29 66.30 21.01
CA ARG A 697 43.27 66.64 22.02
C ARG A 697 43.67 66.16 23.43
N ASN A 698 44.32 65.01 23.56
CA ASN A 698 44.81 64.53 24.85
C ASN A 698 46.09 65.24 25.34
N SER A 699 46.95 65.72 24.43
CA SER A 699 48.10 66.55 24.84
C SER A 699 47.66 67.94 25.31
N SER A 700 46.64 68.57 24.69
CA SER A 700 46.12 69.87 25.15
C SER A 700 45.37 69.79 26.48
N LYS A 701 44.57 68.75 26.73
CA LYS A 701 43.95 68.46 28.06
C LYS A 701 45.00 68.39 29.19
N SER A 702 46.26 68.08 28.88
CA SER A 702 47.34 67.92 29.87
C SER A 702 48.07 69.23 30.23
N GLY A 703 47.79 70.36 29.55
CA GLY A 703 48.60 71.59 29.65
C GLY A 703 48.15 72.61 30.70
N VAL A 704 46.93 72.52 31.23
CA VAL A 704 46.25 73.65 31.91
C VAL A 704 46.29 73.55 33.45
N SER A 705 47.42 73.11 34.02
CA SER A 705 47.60 72.97 35.48
C SER A 705 49.04 73.23 35.94
N ARG A 706 49.62 74.39 35.59
CA ARG A 706 50.96 74.77 36.08
C ARG A 706 51.23 76.28 36.19
N ASP A 707 50.35 77.00 36.89
CA ASP A 707 50.75 78.23 37.59
C ASP A 707 49.98 78.32 38.93
N GLY A 708 50.60 78.91 39.95
CA GLY A 708 50.11 78.86 41.35
C GLY A 708 51.22 78.91 42.42
N SER A 709 51.72 80.12 42.68
CA SER A 709 52.33 80.65 43.91
C SER A 709 52.92 79.71 45.00
N LYS A 710 54.18 79.98 45.38
CA LYS A 710 54.83 79.45 46.60
C LYS A 710 54.34 80.15 47.87
N SER A 711 54.01 79.39 48.93
CA SER A 711 54.39 79.65 50.34
C SER A 711 53.89 78.50 51.26
N GLY A 712 54.41 78.37 52.48
CA GLY A 712 53.67 77.64 53.55
C GLY A 712 54.21 76.31 54.13
N HIS A 713 55.50 76.24 54.48
CA HIS A 713 56.06 75.33 55.52
C HIS A 713 56.04 73.79 55.32
N HIS A 714 56.70 73.07 56.24
CA HIS A 714 57.00 71.63 56.19
C HIS A 714 56.14 70.83 57.19
N GLU A 715 55.68 69.66 56.78
CA GLU A 715 55.53 68.48 57.67
C GLU A 715 55.61 67.19 56.83
N GLU A 716 56.31 66.15 57.32
CA GLU A 716 56.51 64.91 56.57
C GLU A 716 55.40 63.88 56.84
N VAL A 717 54.67 63.46 55.80
CA VAL A 717 53.73 62.33 55.88
C VAL A 717 53.96 61.36 54.72
N THR A 718 54.14 60.08 55.06
CA THR A 718 54.55 59.03 54.10
C THR A 718 53.48 58.68 53.05
N PRO A 719 53.87 58.24 51.83
CA PRO A 719 52.96 58.04 50.69
C PRO A 719 52.09 56.77 50.77
N LYS A 720 51.60 56.40 51.96
CA LYS A 720 50.67 55.27 52.16
C LYS A 720 49.25 55.70 52.57
N ALA A 721 49.05 56.92 53.05
CA ALA A 721 47.74 57.37 53.55
C ALA A 721 46.73 57.73 52.44
N SER A 722 47.17 58.39 51.36
CA SER A 722 46.29 58.92 50.30
C SER A 722 45.53 57.84 49.50
N ILE A 723 46.11 56.66 49.37
CA ILE A 723 45.52 55.50 48.66
C ILE A 723 44.24 54.99 49.38
N VAL A 724 44.15 55.20 50.69
CA VAL A 724 43.04 54.71 51.54
C VAL A 724 41.79 55.61 51.46
N ALA A 725 41.92 56.86 51.02
CA ALA A 725 40.80 57.80 50.98
C ALA A 725 39.86 57.57 49.77
N SER A 726 40.42 57.41 48.56
CA SER A 726 39.62 57.26 47.33
C SER A 726 38.89 55.91 47.23
N SER A 727 39.46 54.87 47.86
CA SER A 727 38.89 53.53 47.97
C SER A 727 37.69 53.49 48.94
N LYS A 728 37.79 54.15 50.10
CA LYS A 728 36.67 54.31 51.04
C LYS A 728 35.44 54.94 50.39
N SER A 729 35.59 56.07 49.69
CA SER A 729 34.47 56.76 49.01
C SER A 729 33.71 55.86 48.00
N ARG A 730 34.43 55.02 47.24
CA ARG A 730 33.82 54.07 46.29
C ARG A 730 33.17 52.86 46.98
N LEU A 731 33.70 52.42 48.11
CA LEU A 731 33.06 51.35 48.88
C LEU A 731 31.82 51.86 49.61
N GLU A 732 31.88 53.04 50.21
CA GLU A 732 30.78 53.66 50.98
C GLU A 732 29.57 53.98 50.09
N SER A 733 29.79 54.43 48.85
CA SER A 733 28.71 54.64 47.87
C SER A 733 28.07 53.32 47.38
N ARG A 734 28.86 52.25 47.20
CA ARG A 734 28.32 50.91 46.91
C ARG A 734 27.58 50.32 48.11
N LEU A 735 28.09 50.51 49.33
CA LEU A 735 27.46 50.07 50.56
C LEU A 735 26.15 50.81 50.81
N LYS A 736 26.12 52.14 50.68
CA LYS A 736 24.90 52.95 50.77
C LYS A 736 23.85 52.50 49.76
N ARG A 737 24.22 52.19 48.51
CA ARG A 737 23.31 51.67 47.47
C ARG A 737 22.82 50.24 47.74
N ALA A 738 23.61 49.40 48.42
CA ALA A 738 23.19 48.06 48.84
C ALA A 738 22.26 48.11 50.06
N VAL A 739 22.60 48.93 51.06
CA VAL A 739 21.81 49.14 52.28
C VAL A 739 20.48 49.84 51.97
N SER A 740 20.45 50.83 51.08
CA SER A 740 19.19 51.47 50.66
C SER A 740 18.25 50.51 49.92
N LYS A 741 18.80 49.54 49.18
CA LYS A 741 17.99 48.51 48.52
C LYS A 741 17.50 47.45 49.52
N ALA A 742 18.33 47.04 50.48
CA ALA A 742 17.94 46.09 51.52
C ALA A 742 16.99 46.67 52.59
N ALA A 743 16.96 48.01 52.78
CA ALA A 743 16.05 48.68 53.70
C ALA A 743 14.62 48.78 53.13
N HIS A 744 14.49 49.10 51.83
CA HIS A 744 13.18 49.20 51.16
C HIS A 744 12.46 47.85 50.93
N GLU A 745 13.07 46.72 51.30
CA GLU A 745 12.52 45.37 51.12
C GLU A 745 12.14 44.72 52.48
N LYS A 746 12.05 45.49 53.58
CA LYS A 746 11.84 44.93 54.95
C LYS A 746 10.96 45.69 55.95
N GLU A 747 10.53 46.92 55.68
CA GLU A 747 9.63 47.68 56.58
C GLU A 747 8.46 48.26 55.79
N GLU A 748 7.38 47.48 55.64
CA GLU A 748 5.98 47.92 55.45
C GLU A 748 5.05 46.69 55.31
N ASP A 749 4.68 46.07 56.44
CA ASP A 749 3.42 45.32 56.55
C ASP A 749 3.01 45.18 58.04
N GLU A 750 1.70 45.22 58.29
CA GLU A 750 1.00 45.14 59.60
C GLU A 750 1.45 46.08 60.74
N ASP A 751 0.79 47.25 60.84
CA ASP A 751 -0.04 47.50 62.03
C ASP A 751 -1.27 48.38 61.68
N LYS A 752 -2.30 48.37 62.54
CA LYS A 752 -3.64 48.98 62.33
C LYS A 752 -3.98 50.00 63.45
N GLU A 753 -5.04 50.83 63.47
CA GLU A 753 -6.27 50.97 62.66
C GLU A 753 -6.90 52.39 62.87
N ASN A 754 -7.73 52.87 61.92
CA ASN A 754 -8.75 53.97 62.05
C ASN A 754 -8.25 55.41 62.37
N ASP A 755 -8.89 56.52 61.95
CA ASP A 755 -10.13 56.83 61.20
C ASP A 755 -9.96 58.27 60.57
N VAL A 756 -10.79 58.92 59.73
CA VAL A 756 -12.14 58.70 59.16
C VAL A 756 -12.33 59.55 57.88
N ALA A 757 -13.37 59.26 57.08
CA ALA A 757 -13.97 60.09 56.00
C ALA A 757 -13.14 60.24 54.68
N GLU A 758 -13.71 60.36 53.46
CA GLU A 758 -15.12 60.43 53.02
C GLU A 758 -15.31 59.83 51.59
N GLN A 759 -16.40 59.07 51.35
CA GLN A 759 -17.18 58.69 50.11
C GLN A 759 -16.61 58.77 48.64
N PRO A 760 -17.22 58.10 47.62
CA PRO A 760 -18.23 56.99 47.58
C PRO A 760 -17.87 55.80 46.61
N GLU A 761 -18.83 54.88 46.38
CA GLU A 761 -18.73 53.58 45.63
C GLU A 761 -18.41 53.67 44.11
N PRO A 762 -18.02 52.54 43.46
CA PRO A 762 -19.01 51.73 42.70
C PRO A 762 -18.81 50.17 42.90
N PRO A 763 -19.26 49.22 42.03
CA PRO A 763 -20.29 48.24 42.42
C PRO A 763 -19.89 46.74 42.36
N LYS A 764 -20.89 45.84 42.44
CA LYS A 764 -20.80 44.47 43.00
C LYS A 764 -20.57 43.31 42.00
N THR A 765 -20.18 42.18 42.57
CA THR A 765 -19.95 40.81 42.04
C THR A 765 -21.02 40.24 41.09
N PRO A 766 -20.70 39.14 40.36
CA PRO A 766 -21.32 37.87 40.79
C PRO A 766 -20.37 36.66 40.90
N THR A 767 -20.77 35.66 41.69
CA THR A 767 -20.04 34.42 42.00
C THR A 767 -20.64 33.18 41.31
N LYS A 768 -19.80 32.16 41.09
CA LYS A 768 -20.12 30.70 41.02
C LYS A 768 -18.77 29.94 41.00
N SER A 769 -18.33 29.13 41.96
CA SER A 769 -18.91 28.04 42.75
C SER A 769 -18.96 26.67 42.05
N SER A 770 -17.91 25.84 42.20
CA SER A 770 -18.03 24.41 42.59
C SER A 770 -16.67 23.72 42.79
N SER A 771 -16.71 22.59 43.49
CA SER A 771 -15.65 21.65 43.86
C SER A 771 -14.78 21.08 42.71
N GLY A 772 -13.54 20.63 42.93
CA GLY A 772 -12.73 20.65 44.17
C GLY A 772 -11.66 19.52 44.23
N LEU A 773 -10.71 19.65 45.18
CA LEU A 773 -9.75 18.64 45.69
C LEU A 773 -8.79 17.98 44.66
N ARG A 774 -7.47 18.24 44.67
CA ARG A 774 -6.41 17.74 45.59
C ARG A 774 -6.24 16.20 45.58
N ARG A 775 -5.06 15.59 45.78
CA ARG A 775 -3.59 15.88 45.67
C ARG A 775 -2.87 14.60 46.20
N SER A 776 -1.55 14.44 46.02
CA SER A 776 -0.68 13.50 46.79
C SER A 776 -0.83 11.98 46.48
N THR A 777 0.07 11.05 46.82
CA THR A 777 1.52 10.89 46.54
C THR A 777 1.95 9.43 46.83
N SER A 778 3.11 9.00 46.33
CA SER A 778 3.80 7.69 46.52
C SER A 778 3.76 7.07 47.94
N PRO A 779 3.84 5.72 48.04
CA PRO A 779 4.95 5.12 48.80
C PRO A 779 5.60 3.87 48.16
N ASN A 780 6.48 3.17 48.90
CA ASN A 780 7.58 2.32 48.38
C ASN A 780 7.71 0.95 49.11
N LYS A 781 8.13 -0.11 48.38
CA LYS A 781 8.80 -1.39 48.82
C LYS A 781 8.34 -2.18 50.07
N LYS A 782 8.19 -3.51 49.91
CA LYS A 782 8.86 -4.57 50.73
C LYS A 782 8.79 -5.98 50.10
N LYS A 783 9.46 -6.98 50.71
CA LYS A 783 9.59 -8.39 50.27
C LYS A 783 9.02 -9.37 51.33
N LEU A 784 8.69 -10.63 50.96
CA LEU A 784 9.42 -11.88 51.34
C LEU A 784 8.52 -13.15 51.43
N ASN A 785 8.95 -14.23 50.74
CA ASN A 785 8.76 -15.71 50.88
C ASN A 785 7.58 -16.33 51.69
N THR A 786 7.08 -17.54 51.32
CA THR A 786 7.52 -18.92 51.71
C THR A 786 6.36 -19.97 51.63
N LEU A 787 6.69 -21.29 51.57
CA LEU A 787 5.85 -22.50 51.77
C LEU A 787 4.89 -22.87 50.59
N LEU A 788 5.02 -24.04 49.94
CA LEU A 788 4.57 -25.42 50.28
C LEU A 788 3.03 -25.61 50.20
N SER A 789 2.45 -26.69 49.63
CA SER A 789 3.01 -27.98 49.18
C SER A 789 2.21 -28.69 48.05
N GLU A 790 2.95 -29.44 47.20
CA GLU A 790 2.63 -30.79 46.67
C GLU A 790 1.67 -31.05 45.47
N LYS A 791 1.51 -32.34 45.15
CA LYS A 791 1.15 -32.99 43.85
C LYS A 791 0.05 -34.09 44.11
N PRO A 792 -0.31 -35.09 43.25
CA PRO A 792 0.23 -35.53 41.94
C PRO A 792 -0.76 -36.08 40.85
N THR A 793 -0.16 -36.63 39.77
CA THR A 793 -0.69 -37.57 38.74
C THR A 793 -1.42 -36.97 37.50
N ASN A 794 -1.31 -37.50 36.27
CA ASN A 794 -0.39 -38.54 35.73
C ASN A 794 -0.19 -38.47 34.17
N VAL A 795 1.02 -38.83 33.71
CA VAL A 795 1.38 -39.78 32.59
C VAL A 795 0.55 -39.75 31.27
N SER A 796 1.09 -39.62 30.04
CA SER A 796 2.26 -40.29 29.40
C SER A 796 2.97 -39.44 28.31
N LYS A 797 4.32 -39.36 28.25
CA LYS A 797 5.30 -40.03 27.31
C LYS A 797 5.25 -39.58 25.83
N SER A 798 6.26 -38.95 25.19
CA SER A 798 7.75 -39.19 25.01
C SER A 798 8.08 -40.07 23.78
N LYS A 799 9.12 -39.85 22.95
CA LYS A 799 10.58 -39.54 23.17
C LYS A 799 11.16 -38.67 22.00
N LYS A 800 12.26 -37.88 22.08
CA LYS A 800 13.71 -38.14 22.40
C LYS A 800 14.42 -39.03 21.35
N LYS A 801 15.72 -38.94 20.98
CA LYS A 801 16.99 -38.30 21.46
C LYS A 801 18.02 -38.30 20.25
N GLU A 802 19.22 -37.69 20.16
CA GLU A 802 19.94 -36.52 20.76
C GLU A 802 21.34 -36.32 20.05
N LYS A 803 21.97 -35.13 20.20
CA LYS A 803 23.45 -34.84 20.32
C LYS A 803 24.49 -34.88 19.14
N LEU A 804 25.16 -33.72 18.98
CA LEU A 804 26.63 -33.41 19.01
C LEU A 804 27.63 -33.56 17.81
N GLN A 805 28.37 -32.45 17.61
CA GLN A 805 29.83 -32.24 17.35
C GLN A 805 30.60 -32.81 16.13
N ARG A 806 30.87 -31.89 15.18
CA ARG A 806 32.20 -31.43 14.68
C ARG A 806 33.43 -32.38 14.77
N VAL A 807 33.92 -32.82 13.60
CA VAL A 807 35.35 -33.04 13.22
C VAL A 807 35.53 -32.64 11.73
N GLN A 808 36.76 -32.45 11.23
CA GLN A 808 37.11 -32.11 9.84
C GLN A 808 37.92 -33.24 9.16
N SER A 809 37.96 -33.25 7.81
CA SER A 809 38.90 -34.00 6.92
C SER A 809 38.89 -35.55 7.01
N SER A 810 39.15 -36.33 5.96
CA SER A 810 39.21 -36.14 4.49
C SER A 810 39.08 -37.57 3.84
N ASP A 811 39.51 -37.97 2.63
CA ASP A 811 40.33 -37.43 1.54
C ASP A 811 40.13 -38.23 0.22
N SER A 812 40.83 -37.87 -0.87
CA SER A 812 40.98 -38.58 -2.18
C SER A 812 39.73 -38.77 -3.06
N SER A 813 39.78 -38.67 -4.39
CA SER A 813 40.72 -38.04 -5.36
C SER A 813 39.97 -37.86 -6.71
N GLU A 814 40.45 -37.36 -7.86
CA GLU A 814 41.72 -36.77 -8.41
C GLU A 814 41.30 -35.83 -9.59
N PHE A 815 42.05 -35.27 -10.54
CA PHE A 815 43.45 -35.28 -11.02
C PHE A 815 43.72 -33.83 -11.53
N ALA A 816 44.79 -33.11 -11.16
CA ALA A 816 46.07 -32.95 -11.88
C ALA A 816 45.99 -32.78 -13.42
N SER A 817 46.76 -31.93 -14.11
CA SER A 817 47.71 -30.82 -13.78
C SER A 817 47.88 -29.96 -15.08
N ALA A 818 48.66 -28.87 -15.23
CA ALA A 818 49.82 -28.24 -14.57
C ALA A 818 49.78 -26.70 -14.79
N ALA A 819 50.42 -25.78 -14.04
CA ALA A 819 51.86 -25.46 -13.92
C ALA A 819 52.56 -25.10 -15.26
N SER A 820 53.49 -24.12 -15.37
CA SER A 820 54.19 -23.30 -14.36
C SER A 820 54.80 -22.00 -14.97
N GLU A 821 55.85 -21.43 -14.35
CA GLU A 821 56.77 -20.35 -14.82
C GLU A 821 56.25 -18.89 -14.65
N THR A 822 56.88 -17.95 -13.91
CA THR A 822 58.23 -17.29 -13.95
C THR A 822 58.48 -16.40 -15.17
N GLY A 823 58.97 -15.15 -15.08
CA GLY A 823 59.33 -14.30 -13.92
C GLY A 823 60.07 -13.00 -14.36
N SER A 824 60.31 -12.07 -13.42
CA SER A 824 61.28 -10.93 -13.43
C SER A 824 61.73 -10.25 -14.75
N GLY A 825 61.58 -8.91 -14.89
CA GLY A 825 62.41 -8.17 -15.88
C GLY A 825 62.16 -6.67 -16.16
N ARG A 826 62.83 -5.80 -15.41
CA ARG A 826 63.18 -4.36 -15.66
C ARG A 826 62.90 -3.68 -17.03
N GLN A 827 62.30 -2.48 -16.91
CA GLN A 827 62.77 -1.16 -17.41
C GLN A 827 63.33 -0.98 -18.86
N SER A 828 62.62 -0.16 -19.65
CA SER A 828 63.24 1.00 -20.35
C SER A 828 62.20 2.06 -20.77
N LEU A 829 62.58 3.33 -20.60
CA LEU A 829 62.44 4.51 -21.49
C LEU A 829 61.42 4.45 -22.67
N SER A 830 60.70 5.52 -23.05
CA SER A 830 60.55 6.88 -22.47
C SER A 830 59.57 7.75 -23.27
N LYS A 831 59.02 8.78 -22.61
CA LYS A 831 58.66 10.12 -23.13
C LYS A 831 57.38 10.34 -23.96
N ASP A 832 56.81 11.51 -23.65
CA ASP A 832 56.01 12.46 -24.44
C ASP A 832 54.52 12.17 -24.71
N GLU A 833 53.79 13.27 -24.90
CA GLU A 833 52.36 13.44 -24.61
C GLU A 833 51.53 13.69 -25.88
N GLU A 834 50.22 13.39 -25.86
CA GLU A 834 49.16 14.30 -26.30
C GLU A 834 47.74 13.74 -25.97
N GLU A 835 46.75 14.61 -25.81
CA GLU A 835 45.39 14.27 -25.36
C GLU A 835 44.45 13.85 -26.51
N MET A 836 43.40 13.08 -26.19
CA MET A 836 42.28 12.80 -27.10
C MET A 836 40.96 13.41 -26.59
N PRO A 837 40.20 14.16 -27.44
CA PRO A 837 38.91 14.75 -27.07
C PRO A 837 37.72 13.76 -27.15
N PRO A 838 36.57 14.07 -26.51
CA PRO A 838 35.47 13.12 -26.29
C PRO A 838 34.49 12.96 -27.49
N MET A 839 33.75 11.84 -27.48
CA MET A 839 32.75 11.48 -28.50
C MET A 839 31.36 12.09 -28.26
N VAL A 840 30.63 12.35 -29.35
CA VAL A 840 29.23 12.80 -29.41
C VAL A 840 28.36 11.70 -30.06
N PRO A 841 27.12 11.42 -29.59
CA PRO A 841 26.34 10.26 -30.05
C PRO A 841 25.79 10.36 -31.48
N PRO A 842 25.59 9.22 -32.18
CA PRO A 842 25.16 9.18 -33.58
C PRO A 842 23.64 9.36 -33.77
N LYS A 843 23.24 9.88 -34.94
CA LYS A 843 21.84 10.09 -35.34
C LYS A 843 21.23 8.86 -36.04
N THR A 844 19.90 8.77 -36.00
CA THR A 844 19.08 7.74 -36.64
C THR A 844 19.04 7.84 -38.16
N ARG A 845 18.64 6.74 -38.83
CA ARG A 845 18.60 6.60 -40.31
C ARG A 845 17.22 6.11 -40.76
N SER A 846 16.61 6.79 -41.73
CA SER A 846 15.26 6.50 -42.25
C SER A 846 15.27 5.74 -43.60
N PRO A 847 14.17 5.04 -43.96
CA PRO A 847 14.03 4.27 -45.21
C PRO A 847 13.45 5.08 -46.41
N LYS A 848 13.07 4.41 -47.50
CA LYS A 848 12.99 4.95 -48.88
C LYS A 848 11.57 5.35 -49.39
N LYS A 849 11.56 6.41 -50.19
CA LYS A 849 10.71 6.77 -51.37
C LYS A 849 9.38 6.03 -51.68
N SER A 850 8.36 6.85 -51.94
CA SER A 850 7.35 6.73 -53.02
C SER A 850 6.83 8.16 -53.33
N THR A 851 7.27 8.82 -54.42
CA THR A 851 6.62 8.93 -55.75
C THR A 851 5.39 9.84 -55.85
N ASN A 852 5.49 10.80 -56.77
CA ASN A 852 4.46 11.47 -57.58
C ASN A 852 3.73 12.75 -57.09
N ASP A 853 3.82 13.73 -58.01
CA ASP A 853 2.82 14.66 -58.55
C ASP A 853 2.40 15.97 -57.83
N ASP A 854 2.79 17.05 -58.53
CA ASP A 854 2.05 18.25 -58.91
C ASP A 854 1.70 19.42 -57.96
N VAL A 855 2.38 20.54 -58.29
CA VAL A 855 1.88 21.90 -58.57
C VAL A 855 0.80 22.52 -57.65
N ILE A 856 1.18 23.62 -56.97
CA ILE A 856 0.65 25.00 -57.18
C ILE A 856 1.49 25.99 -56.34
N VAL A 857 1.53 27.26 -56.77
CA VAL A 857 2.22 28.40 -56.13
C VAL A 857 1.21 29.56 -56.04
N VAL A 858 1.48 30.54 -55.15
CA VAL A 858 0.64 31.73 -54.84
C VAL A 858 -0.50 31.37 -53.85
N GLU A 859 -0.75 32.12 -52.78
CA GLU A 859 -0.24 33.46 -52.37
C GLU A 859 0.36 33.45 -50.95
#